data_AF-A0A2V5N658-F1
#
_entry.id   AF-A0A2V5N658-F1
#
_cell.length_a   1.000
_cell.length_b   1.000
_cell.length_c   1.000
_cell.angle_alpha   90.00
_cell.angle_beta   90.00
_cell.angle_gamma   90.00
#
_symmetry.space_group_name_H-M   'P 1'
#
loop_
_entity.id
_entity.type
_entity.pdbx_description
1 polymer ?
#
loop_
_entity_poly.entity_id
_entity_poly.type
_entity_poly.pdbx_seq_one_letter_code
_entity_poly.pdbx_strand_id
1 'polypeptide(L)'
;MDKSTASLGNLWLPYVVAVAVVAVGIFGGPRSAPIRPGFAEVGIGEPSQDAQSIPARLWQDPLEATEAIRRNLHAGQSTGTTGGNVIPLDQLIYRHTYWDPVFTKNGTIDYLSEPHHVLFQFVSLQSEAYPENGEQRIRARVAVVSALSTAGYRPANASRLGVTLWDPTPEPPMTTQIAYPFEVFELDPVRKLLSEAKQPAVMFDEVIVVYVEDGALQAVDQFEWLKRVSLLLARSSPKQRFTRQNPWVRACWLGPLTSDRLVALLRSVSAEYADGKDLEPSQDDVVPITILSARPTIDPGFLNRIVNPRKPGDHLFPESPWARFVIALTNGSNQIDLAKRCDERGKWTSWISLERLGCNDGLFAKALVHELTLRRPGLFTRTKKGAVVLLSEWDTLYGSALPESFAKEFRKAEGDENDIKRYTYLRGLDGQISGGPEKSAPTDKQKTDLTKPPDSAELFRQLLKSHAPSIAFGRTQVDYIDRLASQMRTFQRADATRRLEAIGILGSDPYDKLLILQGLRKVFPSVQYFTTEMDASLFAPENYDVTRNLIVVSGFDLHLHEKYQQKILPFRDSAQASLYFATLQATEYLTMQRNKEIVGPPFALWQPSVVEIGRNGPCLMKTEPPAGSALPDLASTEAASSTKHSALLAENVTDRETWQRWLVPLVAVAIVAVSTVTHFGRLAVGHAIQASVLACRQFFRFLRHRGKRSILRRLYLRIRSDLAVWLLILATLMFVWVAFCIPRIAQMPDQEPFFVAEGISSWPATWLRALGVFLCGCYFWIIAWQFRHALGNASRELALTAPDCCPTGQRPPRPTPCKAWDHFRRRSRSGRMKLVIILTWMSYVGLAFLLFRHLELPAQVTRGPISIAWEQGVLFCAVFSINLLIIYGVVHNLSCSFFVRKVADWLGNPDAFAESDEPLHTALMRSIGYVAGAMTQMIYYPFTLLFLLMAARHSLFDNFDWPVLLITVFAISSGVLLASTLVLRRSADQARKNAVTWLQNRIASLNWQMTAQTTAAVRRRGQVALQRAEWQLGQVNQVGGAALTEGIFSNPLLRAVLIPIGGTGLLQLMEVAGKAL
;
A
#
# COMPACT_ATOMS: atom_id res chain seq x y z
N MET A 1 -46.91 39.40 -20.41
CA MET A 1 -46.83 40.42 -19.34
C MET A 1 -45.63 40.07 -18.46
N ASP A 2 -44.64 40.96 -18.56
CA ASP A 2 -43.55 41.35 -17.65
C ASP A 2 -42.68 40.35 -16.86
N LYS A 3 -41.42 40.28 -17.36
CA LYS A 3 -40.12 40.49 -16.69
C LYS A 3 -40.03 40.37 -15.15
N SER A 4 -39.11 39.51 -14.70
CA SER A 4 -37.94 39.99 -13.94
C SER A 4 -36.77 39.01 -14.03
N THR A 5 -35.73 39.45 -14.74
CA THR A 5 -34.36 38.96 -14.61
C THR A 5 -33.80 39.45 -13.27
N ALA A 6 -33.46 38.53 -12.37
CA ALA A 6 -32.54 38.79 -11.27
C ALA A 6 -31.22 38.07 -11.58
N SER A 7 -30.23 38.87 -11.91
CA SER A 7 -28.84 38.48 -12.16
C SER A 7 -28.10 38.12 -10.86
N LEU A 8 -27.23 37.12 -10.99
CA LEU A 8 -25.91 36.98 -10.33
C LEU A 8 -25.80 37.08 -8.79
N GLY A 9 -25.52 35.91 -8.19
CA GLY A 9 -24.87 35.69 -6.89
C GLY A 9 -25.22 34.28 -6.40
N ASN A 10 -24.35 33.27 -6.29
CA ASN A 10 -22.90 33.21 -6.13
C ASN A 10 -22.33 32.01 -6.90
N LEU A 11 -21.35 32.29 -7.75
CA LEU A 11 -20.78 31.42 -8.78
C LEU A 11 -19.41 30.84 -8.35
N TRP A 12 -19.24 30.47 -7.08
CA TRP A 12 -17.91 30.21 -6.51
C TRP A 12 -17.57 28.75 -6.19
N LEU A 13 -18.49 27.79 -6.36
CA LEU A 13 -18.17 26.37 -6.15
C LEU A 13 -17.60 25.62 -7.39
N PRO A 14 -18.05 25.90 -8.63
CA PRO A 14 -17.52 25.17 -9.80
C PRO A 14 -16.13 25.66 -10.25
N TYR A 15 -15.75 26.91 -9.95
CA TYR A 15 -14.43 27.45 -10.28
C TYR A 15 -13.31 26.93 -9.36
N VAL A 16 -13.61 26.66 -8.08
CA VAL A 16 -12.62 26.11 -7.13
C VAL A 16 -12.27 24.66 -7.47
N VAL A 17 -13.22 23.88 -8.01
CA VAL A 17 -12.97 22.52 -8.50
C VAL A 17 -12.28 22.52 -9.88
N ALA A 18 -12.58 23.50 -10.74
CA ALA A 18 -11.88 23.68 -12.00
C ALA A 18 -10.39 24.05 -11.80
N VAL A 19 -10.08 24.87 -10.79
CA VAL A 19 -8.67 25.18 -10.41
C VAL A 19 -7.98 23.97 -9.78
N ALA A 20 -8.70 23.12 -9.04
CA ALA A 20 -8.14 21.87 -8.48
C ALA A 20 -7.83 20.80 -9.54
N VAL A 21 -8.54 20.80 -10.67
CA VAL A 21 -8.28 19.87 -11.79
C VAL A 21 -7.22 20.39 -12.75
N VAL A 22 -7.06 21.72 -12.88
CA VAL A 22 -5.91 22.32 -13.60
C VAL A 22 -4.62 22.22 -12.78
N ALA A 23 -4.70 22.19 -11.44
CA ALA A 23 -3.54 21.99 -10.55
C ALA A 23 -2.99 20.56 -10.52
N VAL A 24 -3.68 19.58 -11.12
CA VAL A 24 -3.24 18.16 -11.18
C VAL A 24 -2.80 17.76 -12.60
N GLY A 25 -2.81 18.70 -13.56
CA GLY A 25 -2.62 18.40 -14.99
C GLY A 25 -1.32 18.88 -15.65
N ILE A 26 -0.39 19.55 -14.97
CA ILE A 26 0.85 20.05 -15.60
C ILE A 26 2.06 19.89 -14.67
N PHE A 27 2.70 18.73 -14.72
CA PHE A 27 4.14 18.58 -14.46
C PHE A 27 4.70 17.46 -15.35
N GLY A 28 4.58 17.66 -16.67
CA GLY A 28 5.43 16.98 -17.66
C GLY A 28 6.67 17.84 -17.90
N GLY A 29 7.65 17.77 -17.00
CA GLY A 29 8.93 18.45 -17.21
C GLY A 29 9.67 17.81 -18.41
N PRO A 30 10.19 18.60 -19.37
CA PRO A 30 11.10 18.06 -20.36
C PRO A 30 12.35 17.52 -19.65
N ARG A 31 12.64 16.23 -19.87
CA ARG A 31 13.91 15.61 -19.48
C ARG A 31 15.05 16.29 -20.25
N SER A 32 15.62 17.34 -19.68
CA SER A 32 16.95 17.80 -20.07
C SER A 32 17.96 16.78 -19.55
N ALA A 33 18.60 16.06 -20.47
CA ALA A 33 19.77 15.26 -20.16
C ALA A 33 20.84 16.17 -19.51
N PRO A 34 21.44 15.78 -18.37
CA PRO A 34 22.55 16.53 -17.82
C PRO A 34 23.74 16.42 -18.78
N ILE A 35 24.01 17.51 -19.51
CA ILE A 35 25.30 17.73 -20.15
C ILE A 35 26.29 17.91 -19.00
N ARG A 36 27.11 16.88 -18.73
CA ARG A 36 28.29 17.06 -17.89
C ARG A 36 29.25 17.99 -18.64
N PRO A 37 29.65 19.15 -18.11
CA PRO A 37 30.85 19.79 -18.59
C PRO A 37 32.02 18.82 -18.30
N GLY A 38 32.75 18.43 -19.34
CA GLY A 38 33.99 17.70 -19.19
C GLY A 38 35.00 18.60 -18.51
N PHE A 39 35.10 18.51 -17.19
CA PHE A 39 36.27 19.04 -16.49
C PHE A 39 37.40 18.03 -16.67
N ALA A 40 38.40 18.43 -17.45
CA ALA A 40 39.71 17.83 -17.36
C ALA A 40 40.21 18.02 -15.93
N GLU A 41 40.50 16.92 -15.23
CA GLU A 41 41.18 16.95 -13.94
C GLU A 41 42.57 17.57 -14.16
N VAL A 42 42.72 18.85 -13.81
CA VAL A 42 44.03 19.46 -13.59
C VAL A 42 44.47 19.04 -12.20
N GLY A 43 45.10 17.88 -12.11
CA GLY A 43 45.84 17.47 -10.92
C GLY A 43 47.19 18.19 -10.88
N ILE A 44 47.27 19.30 -10.15
CA ILE A 44 48.53 19.85 -9.67
C ILE A 44 48.49 19.80 -8.15
N GLY A 45 49.10 18.76 -7.60
CA GLY A 45 49.40 18.60 -6.18
C GLY A 45 50.67 17.78 -6.09
N GLU A 46 51.72 18.41 -5.54
CA GLU A 46 53.05 17.83 -5.36
C GLU A 46 53.01 16.50 -4.59
N PRO A 47 53.95 15.57 -4.83
CA PRO A 47 54.03 14.31 -4.09
C PRO A 47 54.47 14.58 -2.64
N SER A 48 53.53 14.65 -1.70
CA SER A 48 53.81 14.53 -0.27
C SER A 48 54.13 13.08 0.09
N GLN A 49 54.95 12.89 1.13
CA GLN A 49 55.35 11.60 1.70
C GLN A 49 54.19 10.87 2.44
N ASP A 50 52.98 10.96 1.92
CA ASP A 50 51.76 10.44 2.54
C ASP A 50 51.50 9.00 2.09
N ALA A 51 51.22 8.11 3.05
CA ALA A 51 50.97 6.68 2.81
C ALA A 51 49.65 6.40 2.05
N GLN A 52 48.89 7.43 1.66
CA GLN A 52 47.62 7.38 0.94
C GLN A 52 47.76 8.02 -0.44
N SER A 53 48.20 7.24 -1.43
CA SER A 53 48.56 7.76 -2.74
C SER A 53 47.62 7.33 -3.88
N ILE A 54 46.69 6.40 -3.65
CA ILE A 54 45.85 5.78 -4.69
C ILE A 54 44.62 6.66 -4.94
N PRO A 55 44.40 7.22 -6.14
CA PRO A 55 43.26 8.10 -6.39
C PRO A 55 41.94 7.34 -6.27
N ALA A 56 41.05 7.81 -5.39
CA ALA A 56 39.73 7.23 -5.18
C ALA A 56 38.75 8.27 -4.65
N ARG A 57 37.53 8.29 -5.17
CA ARG A 57 36.46 9.11 -4.59
C ARG A 57 35.97 8.48 -3.28
N LEU A 58 35.46 9.28 -2.35
CA LEU A 58 34.89 8.79 -1.08
C LEU A 58 33.70 7.80 -1.25
N TRP A 59 33.08 7.76 -2.42
CA TRP A 59 31.97 6.86 -2.76
C TRP A 59 32.37 5.72 -3.71
N GLN A 60 33.66 5.55 -4.00
CA GLN A 60 34.14 4.44 -4.82
C GLN A 60 34.37 3.18 -3.98
N ASP A 61 34.18 2.01 -4.58
CA ASP A 61 34.49 0.73 -3.94
C ASP A 61 35.98 0.66 -3.57
N PRO A 62 36.33 0.49 -2.28
CA PRO A 62 37.73 0.47 -1.83
C PRO A 62 38.49 -0.76 -2.31
N LEU A 63 37.81 -1.88 -2.57
CA LEU A 63 38.46 -3.09 -3.10
C LEU A 63 38.74 -2.94 -4.59
N GLU A 64 37.77 -2.45 -5.36
CA GLU A 64 37.93 -2.19 -6.79
C GLU A 64 39.01 -1.12 -7.05
N ALA A 65 39.02 -0.03 -6.28
CA ALA A 65 40.00 1.04 -6.43
C ALA A 65 41.45 0.59 -6.17
N THR A 66 41.65 -0.46 -5.36
CA THR A 66 42.97 -0.99 -4.99
C THR A 66 43.33 -2.29 -5.71
N GLU A 67 42.44 -2.79 -6.57
CA GLU A 67 42.54 -4.14 -7.14
C GLU A 67 43.82 -4.35 -7.96
N ALA A 68 44.21 -3.36 -8.79
CA ALA A 68 45.41 -3.44 -9.61
C ALA A 68 46.69 -3.60 -8.77
N ILE A 69 46.81 -2.84 -7.68
CA ILE A 69 47.96 -2.91 -6.77
C ILE A 69 47.96 -4.24 -6.02
N ARG A 70 46.79 -4.66 -5.52
CA ARG A 70 46.62 -5.95 -4.85
C ARG A 70 47.02 -7.12 -5.77
N ARG A 71 46.58 -7.12 -7.03
CA ARG A 71 46.95 -8.15 -8.02
C ARG A 71 48.47 -8.19 -8.28
N ASN A 72 49.12 -7.03 -8.40
CA ASN A 72 50.57 -6.96 -8.60
C ASN A 72 51.36 -7.51 -7.39
N LEU A 73 50.90 -7.21 -6.18
CA LEU A 73 51.47 -7.73 -4.94
C LEU A 73 51.32 -9.25 -4.83
N HIS A 74 50.15 -9.80 -5.19
CA HIS A 74 49.92 -11.24 -5.25
C HIS A 74 50.77 -11.94 -6.31
N ALA A 75 51.09 -11.27 -7.42
CA ALA A 75 51.92 -11.82 -8.50
C ALA A 75 53.43 -11.79 -8.18
N GLY A 76 53.85 -11.29 -7.01
CA GLY A 76 55.26 -11.22 -6.62
C GLY A 76 56.10 -10.28 -7.48
N GLN A 77 55.47 -9.39 -8.25
CA GLN A 77 56.19 -8.42 -9.08
C GLN A 77 56.70 -7.28 -8.20
N SER A 78 58.02 -7.05 -8.21
CA SER A 78 58.60 -5.88 -7.57
C SER A 78 58.05 -4.63 -8.28
N THR A 79 57.36 -3.80 -7.52
CA THR A 79 56.81 -2.52 -7.98
C THR A 79 57.94 -1.52 -8.18
N GLY A 80 58.78 -1.73 -9.21
CA GLY A 80 59.95 -0.92 -9.55
C GLY A 80 59.70 0.55 -9.89
N THR A 81 58.51 1.09 -9.61
CA THR A 81 58.15 2.50 -9.84
C THR A 81 57.20 3.10 -8.80
N THR A 82 56.88 2.43 -7.67
CA THR A 82 55.93 2.95 -6.66
C THR A 82 56.37 2.72 -5.22
N GLY A 83 57.56 3.20 -4.85
CA GLY A 83 58.14 3.10 -3.50
C GLY A 83 57.43 3.90 -2.39
N GLY A 84 56.16 4.27 -2.55
CA GLY A 84 55.39 5.05 -1.56
C GLY A 84 53.91 4.68 -1.44
N ASN A 85 53.41 3.65 -2.15
CA ASN A 85 51.97 3.36 -2.23
C ASN A 85 51.49 2.28 -1.25
N VAL A 86 52.40 1.59 -0.57
CA VAL A 86 52.10 0.44 0.27
C VAL A 86 52.94 0.51 1.55
N ILE A 87 52.32 0.34 2.71
CA ILE A 87 52.97 0.38 4.03
C ILE A 87 52.73 -0.95 4.78
N PRO A 88 53.72 -1.54 5.47
CA PRO A 88 53.47 -2.66 6.38
C PRO A 88 52.48 -2.29 7.50
N LEU A 89 51.63 -3.23 7.92
CA LEU A 89 50.60 -2.97 8.93
C LEU A 89 51.18 -2.68 10.31
N ASP A 90 52.25 -3.36 10.70
CA ASP A 90 53.02 -3.06 11.92
C ASP A 90 53.59 -1.63 11.88
N GLN A 91 54.13 -1.21 10.73
CA GLN A 91 54.66 0.14 10.55
C GLN A 91 53.55 1.20 10.55
N LEU A 92 52.37 0.90 9.98
CA LEU A 92 51.19 1.75 10.07
C LEU A 92 50.75 1.93 11.52
N ILE A 93 50.65 0.84 12.29
CA ILE A 93 50.29 0.88 13.71
C ILE A 93 51.33 1.69 14.49
N TYR A 94 52.61 1.42 14.27
CA TYR A 94 53.70 2.13 14.91
C TYR A 94 53.62 3.64 14.63
N ARG A 95 53.39 4.04 13.36
CA ARG A 95 53.29 5.44 12.96
C ARG A 95 52.23 6.20 13.74
N HIS A 96 51.04 5.63 13.94
CA HIS A 96 49.94 6.36 14.59
C HIS A 96 49.90 6.21 16.12
N THR A 97 50.50 5.16 16.67
CA THR A 97 50.51 4.93 18.13
C THR A 97 51.72 5.54 18.84
N TYR A 98 52.73 6.00 18.10
CA TYR A 98 53.93 6.67 18.64
C TYR A 98 53.99 8.18 18.31
N TRP A 99 52.91 8.78 17.80
CA TRP A 99 52.92 10.21 17.44
C TRP A 99 53.14 11.15 18.63
N ASP A 100 53.80 12.28 18.32
CA ASP A 100 54.40 13.35 19.14
C ASP A 100 55.64 13.01 20.00
N PRO A 101 56.86 13.11 19.43
CA PRO A 101 58.09 13.09 20.22
C PRO A 101 58.20 14.37 21.05
N VAL A 102 57.78 14.34 22.31
CA VAL A 102 58.13 15.42 23.24
C VAL A 102 59.57 15.21 23.68
N PHE A 103 60.45 16.10 23.21
CA PHE A 103 61.83 16.13 23.68
C PHE A 103 61.83 16.56 25.15
N THR A 104 62.16 15.63 26.04
CA THR A 104 62.45 15.99 27.42
C THR A 104 63.68 16.90 27.45
N LYS A 105 63.82 17.69 28.52
CA LYS A 105 64.99 18.59 28.72
C LYS A 105 66.35 17.88 28.64
N ASN A 106 66.37 16.55 28.74
CA ASN A 106 67.57 15.71 28.68
C ASN A 106 67.87 15.16 27.28
N GLY A 107 67.10 15.56 26.25
CA GLY A 107 67.26 15.06 24.88
C GLY A 107 66.67 13.66 24.64
N THR A 108 66.05 13.03 25.64
CA THR A 108 65.31 11.77 25.44
C THR A 108 63.90 12.07 24.95
N ILE A 109 63.42 11.28 23.99
CA ILE A 109 62.08 11.43 23.42
C ILE A 109 61.07 10.75 24.35
N ASP A 110 60.11 11.51 24.88
CA ASP A 110 59.01 11.02 25.71
C ASP A 110 57.69 11.02 24.93
N TYR A 111 57.38 9.85 24.37
CA TYR A 111 56.17 9.57 23.61
C TYR A 111 54.90 9.39 24.49
N LEU A 112 54.98 9.61 25.82
CA LEU A 112 53.88 9.35 26.76
C LEU A 112 53.29 10.62 27.41
N SER A 113 53.80 11.79 27.03
CA SER A 113 53.52 13.07 27.69
C SER A 113 52.18 13.69 27.27
N GLU A 114 51.75 13.53 26.02
CA GLU A 114 50.41 13.91 25.54
C GLU A 114 49.52 12.68 25.27
N PRO A 115 48.25 12.68 25.73
CA PRO A 115 47.35 11.56 25.52
C PRO A 115 46.78 11.57 24.10
N HIS A 116 47.52 11.02 23.13
CA HIS A 116 47.03 10.79 21.77
C HIS A 116 46.22 9.48 21.70
N HIS A 117 44.91 9.60 21.48
CA HIS A 117 43.97 8.48 21.47
C HIS A 117 43.66 8.04 20.03
N VAL A 118 43.81 6.74 19.76
CA VAL A 118 43.67 6.17 18.42
C VAL A 118 42.71 4.99 18.42
N LEU A 119 41.78 4.99 17.47
CA LEU A 119 40.87 3.88 17.21
C LEU A 119 41.23 3.18 15.90
N PHE A 120 41.59 1.89 15.96
CA PHE A 120 41.69 1.02 14.79
C PHE A 120 40.34 0.36 14.52
N GLN A 121 39.73 0.66 13.38
CA GLN A 121 38.43 0.15 12.97
C GLN A 121 38.59 -0.77 11.75
N PHE A 122 38.43 -2.07 11.97
CA PHE A 122 38.41 -3.07 10.90
C PHE A 122 36.98 -3.20 10.37
N VAL A 123 36.77 -3.05 9.07
CA VAL A 123 35.42 -3.08 8.46
C VAL A 123 35.34 -4.24 7.48
N SER A 124 34.49 -5.22 7.77
CA SER A 124 34.26 -6.33 6.85
C SER A 124 33.52 -5.88 5.59
N LEU A 125 34.00 -6.31 4.42
CA LEU A 125 33.43 -6.08 3.09
C LEU A 125 33.17 -7.42 2.39
N GLN A 126 32.14 -7.46 1.54
CA GLN A 126 31.82 -8.66 0.76
C GLN A 126 32.88 -8.92 -0.32
N SER A 127 33.45 -10.12 -0.32
CA SER A 127 34.48 -10.59 -1.28
C SER A 127 33.97 -10.89 -2.68
N GLU A 128 32.73 -11.35 -2.76
CA GLU A 128 32.19 -11.97 -3.96
C GLU A 128 32.04 -10.98 -5.12
N ALA A 129 32.26 -11.50 -6.33
CA ALA A 129 32.24 -10.78 -7.59
C ALA A 129 30.82 -10.60 -8.15
N TYR A 130 29.80 -10.37 -7.33
CA TYR A 130 28.43 -10.08 -7.82
C TYR A 130 28.16 -8.56 -7.82
N PRO A 131 27.36 -8.00 -8.76
CA PRO A 131 27.09 -6.56 -8.82
C PRO A 131 26.48 -5.97 -7.55
N GLU A 132 25.57 -6.69 -6.91
CA GLU A 132 25.02 -6.31 -5.63
C GLU A 132 26.10 -6.18 -4.56
N ASN A 133 27.12 -7.05 -4.57
CA ASN A 133 28.22 -6.95 -3.61
C ASN A 133 29.09 -5.70 -3.86
N GLY A 134 29.33 -5.33 -5.13
CA GLY A 134 30.02 -4.07 -5.46
C GLY A 134 29.27 -2.86 -4.93
N GLU A 135 27.96 -2.82 -5.14
CA GLU A 135 27.08 -1.77 -4.60
C GLU A 135 27.04 -1.80 -3.05
N GLN A 136 27.01 -2.98 -2.43
CA GLN A 136 27.05 -3.14 -0.97
C GLN A 136 28.38 -2.63 -0.38
N ARG A 137 29.52 -2.84 -1.05
CA ARG A 137 30.82 -2.29 -0.63
C ARG A 137 30.84 -0.77 -0.69
N ILE A 138 30.26 -0.18 -1.75
CA ILE A 138 30.10 1.27 -1.85
C ILE A 138 29.23 1.80 -0.71
N ARG A 139 28.07 1.16 -0.46
CA ARG A 139 27.15 1.54 0.63
C ARG A 139 27.84 1.45 1.99
N ALA A 140 28.61 0.39 2.23
CA ALA A 140 29.35 0.20 3.47
C ALA A 140 30.37 1.31 3.73
N ARG A 141 31.21 1.65 2.73
CA ARG A 141 32.15 2.77 2.83
C ARG A 141 31.45 4.10 3.08
N VAL A 142 30.37 4.39 2.34
CA VAL A 142 29.58 5.62 2.53
C VAL A 142 29.01 5.70 3.95
N ALA A 143 28.54 4.58 4.52
CA ALA A 143 28.05 4.54 5.90
C ALA A 143 29.13 4.90 6.92
N VAL A 144 30.31 4.29 6.81
CA VAL A 144 31.45 4.52 7.71
C VAL A 144 31.92 5.98 7.60
N VAL A 145 32.18 6.46 6.39
CA VAL A 145 32.63 7.85 6.14
C VAL A 145 31.62 8.86 6.67
N SER A 146 30.32 8.63 6.44
CA SER A 146 29.26 9.52 6.92
C SER A 146 29.16 9.54 8.44
N ALA A 147 29.29 8.38 9.09
CA ALA A 147 29.26 8.27 10.55
C ALA A 147 30.45 8.98 11.20
N LEU A 148 31.66 8.80 10.65
CA LEU A 148 32.85 9.50 11.10
C LEU A 148 32.71 11.03 10.93
N SER A 149 32.14 11.47 9.80
CA SER A 149 31.81 12.89 9.59
C SER A 149 30.82 13.43 10.65
N THR A 150 29.81 12.64 11.02
CA THR A 150 28.86 12.99 12.09
C THR A 150 29.52 13.03 13.46
N ALA A 151 30.45 12.12 13.73
CA ALA A 151 31.23 12.07 14.96
C ALA A 151 32.31 13.17 15.06
N GLY A 152 32.47 14.00 14.02
CA GLY A 152 33.36 15.16 14.01
C GLY A 152 34.72 14.94 13.34
N TYR A 153 34.93 13.79 12.70
CA TYR A 153 36.17 13.49 11.99
C TYR A 153 36.11 13.92 10.52
N ARG A 154 37.27 14.19 9.94
CA ARG A 154 37.46 14.46 8.51
C ARG A 154 38.50 13.48 7.94
N PRO A 155 38.38 13.04 6.68
CA PRO A 155 39.42 12.22 6.08
C PRO A 155 40.71 13.05 5.96
N ALA A 156 41.84 12.49 6.36
CA ALA A 156 43.15 13.10 6.17
C ALA A 156 43.42 13.33 4.67
N ASN A 157 43.01 12.38 3.81
CA ASN A 157 42.99 12.54 2.36
C ASN A 157 41.63 12.14 1.75
N ALA A 158 40.85 13.12 1.32
CA ALA A 158 39.51 12.88 0.74
C ALA A 158 39.53 12.31 -0.70
N SER A 159 40.70 12.32 -1.35
CA SER A 159 40.83 11.96 -2.77
C SER A 159 41.64 10.69 -3.00
N ARG A 160 42.15 10.06 -1.93
CA ARG A 160 43.06 8.93 -2.03
C ARG A 160 42.85 7.86 -0.97
N LEU A 161 43.23 6.63 -1.31
CA LEU A 161 43.30 5.46 -0.42
C LEU A 161 44.76 5.06 -0.20
N GLY A 162 45.03 4.44 0.95
CA GLY A 162 46.27 3.72 1.23
C GLY A 162 46.06 2.21 1.11
N VAL A 163 47.15 1.46 0.94
CA VAL A 163 47.15 -0.01 1.04
C VAL A 163 48.18 -0.42 2.08
N THR A 164 47.76 -1.26 3.03
CA THR A 164 48.63 -1.83 4.06
C THR A 164 48.84 -3.32 3.86
N LEU A 165 50.05 -3.81 4.16
CA LEU A 165 50.42 -5.22 4.02
C LEU A 165 50.36 -5.93 5.36
N TRP A 166 49.66 -7.05 5.39
CA TRP A 166 49.78 -8.02 6.47
C TRP A 166 51.05 -8.85 6.24
N ASP A 167 52.01 -8.81 7.17
CA ASP A 167 53.16 -9.71 7.14
C ASP A 167 52.74 -11.07 7.74
N PRO A 168 52.67 -12.15 6.92
CA PRO A 168 52.21 -13.45 7.38
C PRO A 168 53.32 -14.28 8.05
N THR A 169 54.53 -13.77 8.22
CA THR A 169 55.65 -14.61 8.65
C THR A 169 55.77 -14.80 10.17
N PRO A 170 56.02 -16.03 10.68
CA PRO A 170 56.09 -17.34 10.01
C PRO A 170 55.04 -18.31 10.58
N GLU A 171 53.76 -18.12 10.26
CA GLU A 171 52.70 -19.08 10.59
C GLU A 171 51.77 -19.26 9.38
N PRO A 172 51.03 -20.38 9.25
CA PRO A 172 50.16 -20.59 8.10
C PRO A 172 49.23 -19.38 7.87
N PRO A 173 48.98 -19.00 6.59
CA PRO A 173 48.17 -17.83 6.27
C PRO A 173 46.71 -18.09 6.64
N MET A 174 46.19 -17.33 7.61
CA MET A 174 44.78 -17.36 8.07
C MET A 174 43.83 -16.61 7.12
N THR A 175 44.39 -15.81 6.23
CA THR A 175 43.69 -14.94 5.28
C THR A 175 44.38 -15.03 3.92
N THR A 176 43.59 -15.07 2.84
CA THR A 176 44.11 -14.93 1.47
C THR A 176 44.33 -13.46 1.10
N GLN A 177 43.76 -12.51 1.87
CA GLN A 177 43.98 -11.08 1.68
C GLN A 177 45.28 -10.66 2.36
N ILE A 178 46.31 -10.43 1.55
CA ILE A 178 47.62 -9.97 2.03
C ILE A 178 47.66 -8.44 2.12
N ALA A 179 46.85 -7.75 1.31
CA ALA A 179 46.82 -6.30 1.19
C ALA A 179 45.44 -5.72 1.55
N TYR A 180 45.42 -4.78 2.48
CA TYR A 180 44.23 -4.17 3.06
C TYR A 180 44.14 -2.69 2.66
N PRO A 181 43.07 -2.25 1.99
CA PRO A 181 42.83 -0.83 1.79
C PRO A 181 42.60 -0.14 3.13
N PHE A 182 43.14 1.06 3.32
CA PHE A 182 42.92 1.83 4.55
C PHE A 182 42.73 3.32 4.30
N GLU A 183 42.06 3.96 5.26
CA GLU A 183 41.81 5.39 5.33
C GLU A 183 42.11 5.90 6.75
N VAL A 184 42.49 7.17 6.87
CA VAL A 184 42.83 7.81 8.13
C VAL A 184 41.93 9.02 8.27
N PHE A 185 41.31 9.14 9.44
CA PHE A 185 40.41 10.23 9.78
C PHE A 185 40.94 10.94 11.02
N GLU A 186 41.07 12.25 10.91
CA GLU A 186 41.53 13.12 11.98
C GLU A 186 40.34 13.87 12.56
N LEU A 187 40.39 14.15 13.86
CA LEU A 187 39.42 15.02 14.49
C LEU A 187 39.50 16.43 13.90
N ASP A 188 38.36 17.01 13.50
CA ASP A 188 38.31 18.37 12.97
C ASP A 188 38.03 19.38 14.10
N PRO A 189 39.04 20.17 14.55
CA PRO A 189 38.86 21.14 15.64
C PRO A 189 37.95 22.31 15.25
N VAL A 190 37.76 22.59 13.96
CA VAL A 190 36.87 23.65 13.47
C VAL A 190 35.41 23.17 13.53
N ARG A 191 35.14 21.91 13.17
CA ARG A 191 33.80 21.32 13.39
C ARG A 191 33.44 21.20 14.87
N LYS A 192 34.43 21.01 15.76
CA LYS A 192 34.25 21.08 17.22
C LYS A 192 33.73 22.44 17.69
N LEU A 193 34.08 23.54 17.00
CA LEU A 193 33.58 24.90 17.28
C LEU A 193 32.19 25.17 16.67
N LEU A 194 31.81 24.47 15.60
CA LEU A 194 30.51 24.61 14.92
C LEU A 194 29.39 23.78 15.58
N SER A 195 29.73 22.85 16.47
CA SER A 195 28.75 22.08 17.25
C SER A 195 28.30 22.93 18.45
N GLU A 196 27.03 23.33 18.46
CA GLU A 196 26.41 24.06 19.60
C GLU A 196 26.32 23.23 20.89
N ALA A 197 26.67 21.94 20.84
CA ALA A 197 26.69 21.08 22.02
C ALA A 197 27.78 21.53 22.99
N LYS A 198 27.40 21.79 24.25
CA LYS A 198 28.32 22.02 25.38
C LYS A 198 29.28 20.83 25.51
N GLN A 199 30.41 20.92 24.81
CA GLN A 199 31.55 20.00 24.75
C GLN A 199 31.17 18.52 24.54
N PRO A 200 31.13 18.02 23.29
CA PRO A 200 31.22 16.58 23.08
C PRO A 200 32.56 16.12 23.65
N ALA A 201 32.52 15.17 24.58
CA ALA A 201 33.70 14.58 25.20
C ALA A 201 34.42 13.69 24.19
N VAL A 202 35.08 14.27 23.18
CA VAL A 202 35.76 13.50 22.13
C VAL A 202 36.84 12.61 22.76
N MET A 203 36.79 11.30 22.47
CA MET A 203 37.67 10.28 23.05
C MET A 203 38.85 9.93 22.16
N PHE A 204 38.77 10.09 20.84
CA PHE A 204 39.84 9.75 19.90
C PHE A 204 40.26 10.96 19.07
N ASP A 205 41.56 11.09 18.87
CA ASP A 205 42.17 12.12 18.03
C ASP A 205 42.25 11.64 16.57
N GLU A 206 42.45 10.32 16.39
CA GLU A 206 42.50 9.67 15.07
C GLU A 206 41.68 8.36 15.03
N VAL A 207 41.08 8.10 13.86
CA VAL A 207 40.42 6.84 13.51
C VAL A 207 41.03 6.28 12.22
N ILE A 208 41.53 5.05 12.30
CA ILE A 208 42.15 4.34 11.17
C ILE A 208 41.19 3.25 10.73
N VAL A 209 40.64 3.40 9.52
CA VAL A 209 39.68 2.46 8.94
C VAL A 209 40.44 1.50 8.03
N VAL A 210 40.36 0.20 8.31
CA VAL A 210 41.01 -0.87 7.53
C VAL A 210 39.93 -1.78 6.94
N TYR A 211 39.87 -1.90 5.62
CA TYR A 211 38.86 -2.69 4.92
C TYR A 211 39.29 -4.15 4.77
N VAL A 212 38.54 -5.04 5.40
CA VAL A 212 38.80 -6.47 5.49
C VAL A 212 37.84 -7.21 4.58
N GLU A 213 38.36 -8.08 3.72
CA GLU A 213 37.58 -8.93 2.84
C GLU A 213 37.10 -10.16 3.62
N ASP A 214 35.79 -10.22 3.86
CA ASP A 214 35.20 -11.23 4.75
C ASP A 214 35.34 -12.66 4.19
N GLY A 215 35.34 -12.80 2.86
CA GLY A 215 35.57 -14.05 2.13
C GLY A 215 37.02 -14.50 2.06
N ALA A 216 37.98 -13.58 2.23
CA ALA A 216 39.39 -13.92 2.25
C ALA A 216 39.83 -14.58 3.57
N LEU A 217 39.10 -14.30 4.64
CA LEU A 217 39.24 -14.98 5.92
C LEU A 217 38.56 -16.35 5.85
N GLN A 218 39.25 -17.43 6.21
CA GLN A 218 38.57 -18.71 6.36
C GLN A 218 37.59 -18.65 7.53
N ALA A 219 36.44 -19.29 7.39
CA ALA A 219 35.37 -19.19 8.37
C ALA A 219 35.80 -19.67 9.78
N VAL A 220 36.66 -20.69 9.84
CA VAL A 220 37.21 -21.28 11.08
C VAL A 220 38.33 -20.44 11.71
N ASP A 221 39.03 -19.62 10.92
CA ASP A 221 40.20 -18.88 11.35
C ASP A 221 39.88 -17.45 11.82
N GLN A 222 38.59 -17.04 11.80
CA GLN A 222 38.17 -15.69 12.18
C GLN A 222 38.60 -15.32 13.61
N PHE A 223 38.45 -16.25 14.56
CA PHE A 223 38.85 -15.99 15.95
C PHE A 223 40.38 -15.92 16.10
N GLU A 224 41.12 -16.81 15.42
CA GLU A 224 42.59 -16.77 15.41
C GLU A 224 43.11 -15.47 14.78
N TRP A 225 42.51 -15.03 13.67
CA TRP A 225 42.83 -13.75 13.04
C TRP A 225 42.65 -12.58 14.02
N LEU A 226 41.55 -12.53 14.78
CA LEU A 226 41.35 -11.50 15.81
C LEU A 226 42.43 -11.52 16.89
N LYS A 227 42.81 -12.70 17.38
CA LYS A 227 43.91 -12.84 18.35
C LYS A 227 45.22 -12.30 17.78
N ARG A 228 45.54 -12.61 16.51
CA ARG A 228 46.74 -12.10 15.83
C ARG A 228 46.71 -10.60 15.59
N VAL A 229 45.56 -10.04 15.20
CA VAL A 229 45.38 -8.58 15.08
C VAL A 229 45.64 -7.90 16.42
N SER A 230 45.09 -8.46 17.51
CA SER A 230 45.30 -7.95 18.87
C SER A 230 46.77 -7.99 19.29
N LEU A 231 47.46 -9.11 19.03
CA LEU A 231 48.89 -9.29 19.29
C LEU A 231 49.73 -8.31 18.47
N LEU A 232 49.40 -8.11 17.18
CA LEU A 232 50.10 -7.18 16.30
C LEU A 232 49.97 -5.74 16.79
N LEU A 233 48.76 -5.34 17.19
CA LEU A 233 48.50 -4.05 17.80
C LEU A 233 49.30 -3.86 19.08
N ALA A 234 49.35 -4.87 19.95
CA ALA A 234 50.10 -4.81 21.22
C ALA A 234 51.61 -4.71 21.00
N ARG A 235 52.17 -5.50 20.08
CA ARG A 235 53.61 -5.50 19.74
C ARG A 235 54.07 -4.20 19.10
N SER A 236 53.19 -3.59 18.30
CA SER A 236 53.51 -2.37 17.52
C SER A 236 53.07 -1.08 18.22
N SER A 237 52.62 -1.15 19.48
CA SER A 237 52.18 0.00 20.29
C SER A 237 52.94 0.05 21.63
N PRO A 238 53.09 1.23 22.27
CA PRO A 238 53.67 1.29 23.62
C PRO A 238 52.72 0.66 24.65
N LYS A 239 53.23 -0.25 25.50
CA LYS A 239 52.44 -0.97 26.51
C LYS A 239 51.55 -0.06 27.36
N GLN A 240 52.09 1.07 27.80
CA GLN A 240 51.38 2.03 28.66
C GLN A 240 50.14 2.65 28.00
N ARG A 241 50.02 2.61 26.67
CA ARG A 241 48.88 3.19 25.94
C ARG A 241 47.65 2.27 25.92
N PHE A 242 47.78 0.97 26.18
CA PHE A 242 46.64 0.03 26.18
C PHE A 242 46.45 -0.73 27.52
N THR A 243 47.39 -0.65 28.46
CA THR A 243 47.27 -1.31 29.77
C THR A 243 46.64 -0.45 30.87
N ARG A 244 46.47 0.86 30.66
CA ARG A 244 45.86 1.80 31.63
C ARG A 244 44.35 1.54 31.84
N GLN A 245 43.81 2.06 32.95
CA GLN A 245 42.36 1.99 33.25
C GLN A 245 41.49 2.58 32.12
N ASN A 246 41.98 3.63 31.45
CA ASN A 246 41.40 4.19 30.22
C ASN A 246 42.45 4.06 29.10
N PRO A 247 42.36 3.02 28.25
CA PRO A 247 43.34 2.80 27.18
C PRO A 247 43.20 3.84 26.08
N TRP A 248 44.32 4.38 25.63
CA TRP A 248 44.42 5.35 24.53
C TRP A 248 44.36 4.69 23.16
N VAL A 249 44.84 3.44 23.05
CA VAL A 249 44.75 2.64 21.83
C VAL A 249 43.61 1.64 21.97
N ARG A 250 42.67 1.67 21.03
CA ARG A 250 41.53 0.74 20.99
C ARG A 250 41.35 0.17 19.60
N ALA A 251 40.76 -1.01 19.54
CA ALA A 251 40.42 -1.66 18.29
C ALA A 251 38.97 -2.12 18.29
N CYS A 252 38.31 -2.00 17.15
CA CYS A 252 37.01 -2.57 16.91
C CYS A 252 36.93 -3.26 15.54
N TRP A 253 36.08 -4.28 15.46
CA TRP A 253 35.76 -4.95 14.21
C TRP A 253 34.27 -4.77 13.91
N LEU A 254 33.95 -4.06 12.83
CA LEU A 254 32.61 -3.94 12.28
C LEU A 254 32.34 -5.16 11.39
N GLY A 255 31.90 -6.24 12.05
CA GLY A 255 31.67 -7.55 11.43
C GLY A 255 31.22 -8.56 12.48
N PRO A 256 31.00 -9.83 12.09
CA PRO A 256 31.02 -10.34 10.71
C PRO A 256 29.81 -9.86 9.89
N LEU A 257 29.87 -9.98 8.55
CA LEU A 257 28.82 -9.44 7.67
C LEU A 257 27.54 -10.29 7.62
N THR A 258 27.66 -11.61 7.73
CA THR A 258 26.55 -12.55 7.55
C THR A 258 26.33 -13.41 8.78
N SER A 259 25.11 -13.95 8.90
CA SER A 259 24.76 -14.92 9.96
C SER A 259 25.64 -16.17 9.92
N ASP A 260 26.04 -16.64 8.74
CA ASP A 260 26.97 -17.75 8.55
C ASP A 260 28.33 -17.47 9.20
N ARG A 261 28.86 -16.27 8.96
CA ARG A 261 30.17 -15.84 9.45
C ARG A 261 30.17 -15.65 10.96
N LEU A 262 29.10 -15.07 11.51
CA LEU A 262 28.89 -14.98 12.95
C LEU A 262 28.85 -16.35 13.62
N VAL A 263 28.15 -17.32 13.03
CA VAL A 263 28.11 -18.69 13.55
C VAL A 263 29.49 -19.34 13.50
N ALA A 264 30.24 -19.15 12.41
CA ALA A 264 31.57 -19.71 12.27
C ALA A 264 32.54 -19.15 13.33
N LEU A 265 32.52 -17.84 13.57
CA LEU A 265 33.27 -17.20 14.65
C LEU A 265 32.94 -17.79 16.03
N LEU A 266 31.66 -17.95 16.34
CA LEU A 266 31.25 -18.49 17.64
C LEU A 266 31.57 -19.98 17.79
N ARG A 267 31.57 -20.74 16.69
CA ARG A 267 32.00 -22.14 16.67
C ARG A 267 33.50 -22.29 16.88
N SER A 268 34.33 -21.43 16.28
CA SER A 268 35.78 -21.47 16.51
C SER A 268 36.12 -21.17 17.98
N VAL A 269 35.42 -20.21 18.61
CA VAL A 269 35.55 -19.94 20.05
C VAL A 269 35.14 -21.16 20.88
N SER A 270 33.99 -21.76 20.55
CA SER A 270 33.49 -22.97 21.23
C SER A 270 34.47 -24.15 21.13
N ALA A 271 35.09 -24.34 19.96
CA ALA A 271 36.08 -25.38 19.73
C ALA A 271 37.35 -25.17 20.56
N GLU A 272 37.87 -23.94 20.65
CA GLU A 272 39.06 -23.66 21.47
C GLU A 272 38.82 -23.90 22.97
N TYR A 273 37.63 -23.57 23.48
CA TYR A 273 37.25 -23.91 24.86
C TYR A 273 37.13 -25.42 25.08
N ALA A 274 36.62 -26.16 24.09
CA ALA A 274 36.50 -27.62 24.16
C ALA A 274 37.88 -28.32 24.16
N ASP A 275 38.86 -27.75 23.46
CA ASP A 275 40.25 -28.23 23.44
C ASP A 275 41.02 -27.93 24.74
N GLY A 276 40.41 -27.24 25.70
CA GLY A 276 41.04 -26.89 26.97
C GLY A 276 42.14 -25.83 26.86
N LYS A 277 42.14 -25.04 25.78
CA LYS A 277 43.09 -23.92 25.62
C LYS A 277 42.75 -22.82 26.64
N ASP A 278 43.77 -22.36 27.35
CA ASP A 278 43.64 -21.18 28.20
C ASP A 278 43.57 -19.92 27.33
N LEU A 279 42.47 -19.19 27.43
CA LEU A 279 42.19 -17.98 26.66
C LEU A 279 42.45 -16.70 27.46
N GLU A 280 43.27 -16.81 28.52
CA GLU A 280 43.72 -15.73 29.40
C GLU A 280 45.12 -15.20 29.00
N PRO A 281 45.21 -14.22 28.07
CA PRO A 281 46.48 -13.59 27.75
C PRO A 281 46.96 -12.64 28.86
N SER A 282 48.28 -12.46 28.95
CA SER A 282 48.90 -11.42 29.77
C SER A 282 48.44 -10.02 29.32
N GLN A 283 48.30 -9.10 30.28
CA GLN A 283 47.80 -7.75 30.01
C GLN A 283 48.68 -6.92 29.08
N ASP A 284 49.97 -7.21 29.09
CA ASP A 284 50.97 -6.55 28.26
C ASP A 284 50.99 -7.02 26.80
N ASP A 285 50.30 -8.12 26.51
CA ASP A 285 50.48 -8.83 25.24
C ASP A 285 49.29 -8.66 24.28
N VAL A 286 48.16 -8.10 24.73
CA VAL A 286 46.95 -7.97 23.91
C VAL A 286 46.28 -6.60 24.04
N VAL A 287 45.85 -6.06 22.89
CA VAL A 287 44.94 -4.91 22.82
C VAL A 287 43.49 -5.40 22.76
N PRO A 288 42.58 -4.95 23.66
CA PRO A 288 41.18 -5.36 23.61
C PRO A 288 40.50 -5.03 22.28
N ILE A 289 39.75 -5.98 21.73
CA ILE A 289 38.96 -5.82 20.50
C ILE A 289 37.47 -5.97 20.82
N THR A 290 36.69 -4.98 20.43
CA THR A 290 35.22 -5.06 20.46
C THR A 290 34.67 -5.34 19.06
N ILE A 291 33.87 -6.38 18.95
CA ILE A 291 33.21 -6.79 17.70
C ILE A 291 31.80 -6.22 17.70
N LEU A 292 31.47 -5.38 16.72
CA LEU A 292 30.14 -4.79 16.54
C LEU A 292 29.44 -5.47 15.36
N SER A 293 28.59 -6.45 15.67
CA SER A 293 27.85 -7.26 14.70
C SER A 293 26.49 -6.63 14.43
N ALA A 294 26.42 -5.76 13.41
CA ALA A 294 25.22 -4.97 13.09
C ALA A 294 24.37 -5.49 11.92
N ARG A 295 24.87 -6.46 11.16
CA ARG A 295 24.15 -7.07 10.01
C ARG A 295 23.56 -8.44 10.31
N PRO A 296 24.23 -9.36 11.03
CA PRO A 296 23.68 -10.68 11.32
C PRO A 296 22.44 -10.65 12.24
N THR A 297 21.29 -11.07 11.70
CA THR A 297 19.99 -11.03 12.40
C THR A 297 19.60 -12.36 13.04
N ILE A 298 20.38 -13.44 12.90
CA ILE A 298 20.05 -14.78 13.39
C ILE A 298 19.44 -14.83 14.81
N ASP A 299 18.33 -15.55 14.99
CA ASP A 299 17.67 -15.71 16.29
C ASP A 299 18.63 -16.29 17.35
N PRO A 300 18.75 -15.70 18.55
CA PRO A 300 19.64 -16.21 19.60
C PRO A 300 19.36 -17.66 20.02
N GLY A 301 18.09 -18.09 19.99
CA GLY A 301 17.73 -19.46 20.32
C GLY A 301 18.18 -20.47 19.26
N PHE A 302 18.16 -20.07 17.98
CA PHE A 302 18.72 -20.87 16.89
C PHE A 302 20.26 -20.89 16.95
N LEU A 303 20.88 -19.74 17.21
CA LEU A 303 22.31 -19.58 17.40
C LEU A 303 22.87 -20.52 18.48
N ASN A 304 22.25 -20.53 19.66
CA ASN A 304 22.66 -21.40 20.76
C ASN A 304 22.62 -22.89 20.38
N ARG A 305 21.58 -23.31 19.65
CA ARG A 305 21.40 -24.70 19.21
C ARG A 305 22.49 -25.15 18.23
N ILE A 306 22.98 -24.23 17.41
CA ILE A 306 24.00 -24.48 16.37
C ILE A 306 25.42 -24.46 16.93
N VAL A 307 25.70 -23.55 17.87
CA VAL A 307 27.04 -23.35 18.45
C VAL A 307 27.30 -24.33 19.59
N ASN A 308 26.28 -24.65 20.39
CA ASN A 308 26.39 -25.51 21.56
C ASN A 308 25.34 -26.65 21.54
N PRO A 309 25.56 -27.71 20.76
CA PRO A 309 24.68 -28.87 20.71
C PRO A 309 24.90 -29.75 21.97
N ARG A 310 24.40 -29.34 23.13
CA ARG A 310 24.55 -30.10 24.39
C ARG A 310 23.88 -31.48 24.33
N LYS A 311 24.47 -32.46 25.01
CA LYS A 311 23.79 -33.67 25.48
C LYS A 311 23.11 -33.38 26.84
N PRO A 312 21.90 -33.89 27.10
CA PRO A 312 21.24 -33.67 28.39
C PRO A 312 22.04 -34.34 29.53
N GLY A 313 22.54 -33.54 30.50
CA GLY A 313 23.23 -34.04 31.71
C GLY A 313 24.44 -33.24 32.20
N ASP A 314 25.05 -32.38 31.38
CA ASP A 314 26.26 -31.65 31.77
C ASP A 314 25.97 -30.49 32.73
N HIS A 315 26.51 -30.56 33.95
CA HIS A 315 26.51 -29.46 34.91
C HIS A 315 27.69 -28.52 34.62
N LEU A 316 27.41 -27.23 34.33
CA LEU A 316 28.47 -26.22 34.22
C LEU A 316 28.67 -25.52 35.55
N PHE A 317 29.93 -25.36 35.94
CA PHE A 317 30.33 -24.47 37.03
C PHE A 317 30.21 -23.01 36.55
N PRO A 318 29.34 -22.16 37.14
CA PRO A 318 29.03 -20.81 36.64
C PRO A 318 30.23 -19.85 36.52
N GLU A 319 31.35 -20.18 37.17
CA GLU A 319 32.50 -19.30 37.30
C GLU A 319 33.52 -19.42 36.17
N SER A 320 33.49 -20.48 35.34
CA SER A 320 34.47 -20.61 34.24
C SER A 320 34.15 -19.70 33.05
N PRO A 321 35.16 -19.22 32.30
CA PRO A 321 34.94 -18.44 31.06
C PRO A 321 34.03 -19.15 30.06
N TRP A 322 34.24 -20.46 29.88
CA TRP A 322 33.36 -21.33 29.08
C TRP A 322 31.90 -21.29 29.56
N ALA A 323 31.66 -21.46 30.87
CA ALA A 323 30.30 -21.45 31.39
C ALA A 323 29.60 -20.12 31.15
N ARG A 324 30.33 -19.01 31.30
CA ARG A 324 29.79 -17.67 31.02
C ARG A 324 29.49 -17.45 29.54
N PHE A 325 30.37 -17.88 28.64
CA PHE A 325 30.13 -17.86 27.19
C PHE A 325 28.84 -18.62 26.84
N VAL A 326 28.69 -19.82 27.38
CA VAL A 326 27.49 -20.64 27.13
C VAL A 326 26.23 -20.06 27.77
N ILE A 327 26.33 -19.51 28.98
CA ILE A 327 25.21 -18.81 29.64
C ILE A 327 24.79 -17.60 28.81
N ALA A 328 25.73 -16.83 28.25
CA ALA A 328 25.43 -15.70 27.38
C ALA A 328 24.70 -16.12 26.10
N LEU A 329 25.13 -17.22 25.46
CA LEU A 329 24.42 -17.82 24.31
C LEU A 329 23.02 -18.30 24.70
N THR A 330 22.88 -18.94 25.87
CA THR A 330 21.61 -19.51 26.34
C THR A 330 20.59 -18.44 26.71
N ASN A 331 21.04 -17.37 27.37
CA ASN A 331 20.19 -16.25 27.76
C ASN A 331 19.89 -15.31 26.58
N GLY A 332 20.48 -15.55 25.41
CA GLY A 332 20.32 -14.70 24.23
C GLY A 332 20.84 -13.29 24.45
N SER A 333 21.93 -13.14 25.20
CA SER A 333 22.54 -11.83 25.45
C SER A 333 23.03 -11.21 24.14
N ASN A 334 22.72 -9.93 23.92
CA ASN A 334 23.30 -9.18 22.80
C ASN A 334 24.80 -8.93 23.01
N GLN A 335 25.27 -8.95 24.25
CA GLN A 335 26.69 -8.86 24.58
C GLN A 335 27.21 -10.24 24.99
N ILE A 336 28.18 -10.75 24.25
CA ILE A 336 28.81 -12.04 24.46
C ILE A 336 30.31 -11.80 24.61
N ASP A 337 30.85 -12.10 25.78
CA ASP A 337 32.28 -12.08 25.98
C ASP A 337 32.89 -13.37 25.41
N LEU A 338 33.70 -13.26 24.36
CA LEU A 338 34.29 -14.41 23.66
C LEU A 338 35.54 -14.92 24.37
N ALA A 339 36.34 -14.01 24.92
CA ALA A 339 37.52 -14.34 25.70
C ALA A 339 37.68 -13.37 26.87
N LYS A 340 37.99 -13.91 28.05
CA LYS A 340 38.15 -13.17 29.31
C LYS A 340 39.49 -13.48 29.94
N ARG A 341 39.96 -12.57 30.79
CA ARG A 341 41.07 -12.75 31.72
C ARG A 341 40.66 -12.34 33.12
N CYS A 342 41.25 -12.95 34.14
CA CYS A 342 41.08 -12.53 35.53
C CYS A 342 42.23 -11.59 35.93
N ASP A 343 41.94 -10.42 36.49
CA ASP A 343 42.99 -9.55 37.04
C ASP A 343 43.53 -10.09 38.38
N GLU A 344 44.64 -9.54 38.86
CA GLU A 344 45.27 -9.92 40.15
C GLU A 344 44.33 -9.77 41.36
N ARG A 345 43.21 -9.04 41.20
CA ARG A 345 42.20 -8.79 42.23
C ARG A 345 40.98 -9.73 42.09
N GLY A 346 41.03 -10.70 41.19
CA GLY A 346 39.95 -11.65 40.94
C GLY A 346 38.80 -11.10 40.07
N LYS A 347 38.97 -9.94 39.44
CA LYS A 347 37.96 -9.33 38.57
C LYS A 347 38.20 -9.71 37.12
N TRP A 348 37.17 -10.31 36.52
CA TRP A 348 37.17 -10.71 35.12
C TRP A 348 36.99 -9.52 34.18
N THR A 349 37.84 -9.42 33.17
CA THR A 349 37.75 -8.44 32.08
C THR A 349 37.76 -9.16 30.72
N SER A 350 36.85 -8.79 29.81
CA SER A 350 36.90 -9.32 28.43
C SER A 350 37.90 -8.55 27.61
N TRP A 351 38.67 -9.27 26.78
CA TRP A 351 39.61 -8.67 25.84
C TRP A 351 39.18 -8.91 24.38
N ILE A 352 38.33 -9.91 24.13
CA ILE A 352 37.51 -9.99 22.92
C ILE A 352 36.05 -10.08 23.33
N SER A 353 35.27 -9.08 22.96
CA SER A 353 33.82 -9.02 23.22
C SER A 353 33.05 -8.85 21.92
N LEU A 354 31.87 -9.45 21.86
CA LEU A 354 30.93 -9.36 20.76
C LEU A 354 29.67 -8.64 21.24
N GLU A 355 29.29 -7.59 20.53
CA GLU A 355 28.04 -6.88 20.71
C GLU A 355 27.20 -6.98 19.44
N ARG A 356 26.01 -7.55 19.57
CA ARG A 356 25.02 -7.64 18.51
C ARG A 356 24.14 -6.40 18.51
N LEU A 357 24.10 -5.70 17.38
CA LEU A 357 23.32 -4.47 17.22
C LEU A 357 22.08 -4.73 16.37
N GLY A 358 20.96 -4.10 16.74
CA GLY A 358 19.69 -4.18 16.01
C GLY A 358 18.78 -5.36 16.40
N CYS A 359 17.76 -5.59 15.56
CA CYS A 359 16.74 -6.63 15.77
C CYS A 359 17.19 -8.00 15.27
N ASN A 360 16.61 -9.06 15.84
CA ASN A 360 16.83 -10.44 15.39
C ASN A 360 15.64 -11.00 14.58
N ASP A 361 15.87 -12.12 13.89
CA ASP A 361 14.92 -12.82 13.04
C ASP A 361 13.65 -13.26 13.79
N GLY A 362 13.76 -13.54 15.09
CA GLY A 362 12.62 -13.84 15.95
C GLY A 362 11.66 -12.65 16.08
N LEU A 363 12.20 -11.44 16.23
CA LEU A 363 11.39 -10.21 16.25
C LEU A 363 10.80 -9.90 14.86
N PHE A 364 11.55 -10.12 13.78
CA PHE A 364 11.01 -9.97 12.42
C PHE A 364 9.87 -10.94 12.14
N ALA A 365 10.06 -12.22 12.47
CA ALA A 365 9.04 -13.25 12.38
C ALA A 365 7.79 -12.88 13.17
N LYS A 366 7.96 -12.40 14.41
CA LYS A 366 6.85 -11.99 15.27
C LYS A 366 6.04 -10.85 14.66
N ALA A 367 6.71 -9.81 14.15
CA ALA A 367 6.06 -8.67 13.50
C ALA A 367 5.34 -9.08 12.20
N LEU A 368 5.96 -9.93 11.38
CA LEU A 368 5.35 -10.46 10.15
C LEU A 368 4.11 -11.30 10.44
N VAL A 369 4.20 -12.24 11.39
CA VAL A 369 3.07 -13.09 11.79
C VAL A 369 1.94 -12.24 12.37
N HIS A 370 2.26 -11.24 13.19
CA HIS A 370 1.27 -10.30 13.71
C HIS A 370 0.54 -9.54 12.59
N GLU A 371 1.24 -9.02 11.58
CA GLU A 371 0.54 -8.39 10.43
C GLU A 371 -0.32 -9.38 9.64
N LEU A 372 0.09 -10.65 9.55
CA LEU A 372 -0.73 -11.68 8.92
C LEU A 372 -2.00 -12.00 9.72
N THR A 373 -1.98 -11.97 11.06
CA THR A 373 -3.23 -12.17 11.84
C THR A 373 -4.24 -11.05 11.58
N LEU A 374 -3.76 -9.82 11.34
CA LEU A 374 -4.60 -8.66 11.05
C LEU A 374 -5.17 -8.64 9.63
N ARG A 375 -4.44 -9.15 8.64
CA ARG A 375 -4.81 -9.08 7.20
C ARG A 375 -5.35 -10.39 6.64
N ARG A 376 -4.88 -11.51 7.18
CA ARG A 376 -5.21 -12.89 6.75
C ARG A 376 -5.63 -13.74 7.96
N PRO A 377 -6.72 -13.38 8.64
CA PRO A 377 -7.21 -14.16 9.79
C PRO A 377 -7.59 -15.59 9.41
N GLY A 378 -7.85 -15.86 8.12
CA GLY A 378 -8.10 -17.21 7.59
C GLY A 378 -6.98 -18.20 7.93
N LEU A 379 -5.73 -17.77 7.92
CA LEU A 379 -4.55 -18.57 8.27
C LEU A 379 -4.55 -19.12 9.71
N PHE A 380 -5.28 -18.49 10.62
CA PHE A 380 -5.26 -18.78 12.06
C PHE A 380 -6.60 -19.32 12.57
N THR A 381 -7.51 -19.70 11.66
CA THR A 381 -8.83 -20.23 12.02
C THR A 381 -8.96 -21.70 11.68
N ARG A 382 -9.52 -22.51 12.60
CA ARG A 382 -9.75 -23.95 12.35
C ARG A 382 -10.75 -24.25 11.22
N THR A 383 -11.57 -23.27 10.84
CA THR A 383 -12.68 -23.43 9.90
C THR A 383 -12.31 -23.13 8.45
N LYS A 384 -11.26 -22.35 8.20
CA LYS A 384 -10.72 -22.05 6.87
C LYS A 384 -9.24 -22.41 6.86
N LYS A 385 -8.82 -23.31 5.98
CA LYS A 385 -7.40 -23.65 5.84
C LYS A 385 -6.79 -22.73 4.79
N GLY A 386 -6.08 -21.70 5.22
CA GLY A 386 -5.21 -20.93 4.32
C GLY A 386 -3.81 -21.57 4.28
N ALA A 387 -3.01 -21.27 3.27
CA ALA A 387 -1.61 -21.68 3.20
C ALA A 387 -0.69 -20.46 3.03
N VAL A 388 0.51 -20.55 3.60
CA VAL A 388 1.59 -19.57 3.45
C VAL A 388 2.73 -20.21 2.68
N VAL A 389 3.26 -19.53 1.68
CA VAL A 389 4.52 -19.94 1.05
C VAL A 389 5.66 -19.06 1.57
N LEU A 390 6.77 -19.69 1.94
CA LEU A 390 8.03 -19.03 2.26
C LEU A 390 9.05 -19.39 1.18
N LEU A 391 9.60 -18.37 0.53
CA LEU A 391 10.67 -18.48 -0.46
C LEU A 391 11.95 -17.94 0.15
N SER A 392 12.96 -18.77 0.29
CA SER A 392 14.22 -18.33 0.88
C SER A 392 15.44 -18.74 0.06
N GLU A 393 16.54 -18.00 0.26
CA GLU A 393 17.84 -18.37 -0.30
C GLU A 393 18.28 -19.73 0.26
N TRP A 394 18.75 -20.62 -0.61
CA TRP A 394 19.18 -21.97 -0.22
C TRP A 394 20.57 -21.98 0.41
N ASP A 395 21.44 -21.11 -0.08
CA ASP A 395 22.88 -21.09 0.15
C ASP A 395 23.32 -20.24 1.36
N THR A 396 22.38 -19.63 2.09
CA THR A 396 22.67 -18.80 3.26
C THR A 396 22.05 -19.34 4.55
N LEU A 397 22.75 -19.23 5.68
CA LEU A 397 22.18 -19.56 6.99
C LEU A 397 21.00 -18.63 7.33
N TYR A 398 21.05 -17.39 6.84
CA TYR A 398 19.91 -16.47 6.91
C TYR A 398 18.65 -17.07 6.26
N GLY A 399 18.76 -17.55 5.02
CA GLY A 399 17.66 -18.15 4.27
C GLY A 399 17.13 -19.46 4.87
N SER A 400 17.90 -20.16 5.71
CA SER A 400 17.43 -21.35 6.44
C SER A 400 16.89 -21.04 7.85
N ALA A 401 17.45 -20.06 8.56
CA ALA A 401 17.07 -19.72 9.94
C ALA A 401 15.79 -18.89 10.04
N LEU A 402 15.58 -17.95 9.11
CA LEU A 402 14.44 -17.04 9.15
C LEU A 402 13.09 -17.76 8.93
N PRO A 403 12.94 -18.71 7.97
CA PRO A 403 11.72 -19.50 7.85
C PRO A 403 11.38 -20.33 9.11
N GLU A 404 12.39 -20.82 9.83
CA GLU A 404 12.21 -21.55 11.09
C GLU A 404 11.73 -20.62 12.21
N SER A 405 12.27 -19.41 12.27
CA SER A 405 11.82 -18.36 13.20
C SER A 405 10.37 -17.97 12.90
N PHE A 406 10.02 -17.82 11.62
CA PHE A 406 8.64 -17.60 11.18
C PHE A 406 7.71 -18.74 11.60
N ALA A 407 8.08 -20.01 11.32
CA ALA A 407 7.25 -21.16 11.68
C ALA A 407 7.03 -21.27 13.20
N LYS A 408 8.03 -20.92 14.01
CA LYS A 408 7.91 -20.84 15.47
C LYS A 408 6.88 -19.80 15.91
N GLU A 409 6.93 -18.57 15.38
CA GLU A 409 5.96 -17.53 15.73
C GLU A 409 4.57 -17.80 15.14
N PHE A 410 4.49 -18.42 13.96
CA PHE A 410 3.23 -18.84 13.34
C PHE A 410 2.46 -19.84 14.22
N ARG A 411 3.17 -20.82 14.79
CA ARG A 411 2.57 -21.77 15.76
C ARG A 411 2.11 -21.09 17.05
N LYS A 412 2.87 -20.10 17.55
CA LYS A 412 2.48 -19.33 18.73
C LYS A 412 1.20 -18.52 18.50
N ALA A 413 0.96 -18.08 17.26
CA ALA A 413 -0.26 -17.42 16.85
C ALA A 413 -1.41 -18.41 16.50
N GLU A 414 -1.33 -19.67 16.94
CA GLU A 414 -2.31 -20.74 16.69
C GLU A 414 -2.40 -21.24 15.23
N GLY A 415 -1.43 -20.90 14.38
CA GLY A 415 -1.33 -21.42 13.01
C GLY A 415 -0.80 -22.86 12.96
N ASP A 416 -1.27 -23.65 11.99
CA ASP A 416 -0.79 -25.02 11.73
C ASP A 416 0.46 -24.99 10.83
N GLU A 417 1.57 -25.56 11.29
CA GLU A 417 2.81 -25.60 10.52
C GLU A 417 2.66 -26.37 9.19
N ASN A 418 1.70 -27.29 9.07
CA ASN A 418 1.42 -28.01 7.82
C ASN A 418 0.92 -27.09 6.68
N ASP A 419 0.41 -25.92 7.05
CA ASP A 419 -0.07 -24.91 6.13
C ASP A 419 1.06 -24.01 5.61
N ILE A 420 2.29 -24.16 6.14
CA ILE A 420 3.49 -23.51 5.62
C ILE A 420 4.13 -24.40 4.53
N LYS A 421 4.33 -23.83 3.34
CA LYS A 421 5.10 -24.44 2.24
C LYS A 421 6.41 -23.68 2.06
N ARG A 422 7.53 -24.39 2.15
CA ARG A 422 8.87 -23.81 2.00
C ARG A 422 9.40 -24.18 0.62
N TYR A 423 9.87 -23.20 -0.14
CA TYR A 423 10.68 -23.41 -1.35
C TYR A 423 11.95 -22.59 -1.23
N THR A 424 12.98 -23.01 -1.95
CA THR A 424 14.27 -22.34 -1.95
C THR A 424 14.70 -21.96 -3.35
N TYR A 425 15.51 -20.91 -3.46
CA TYR A 425 16.16 -20.47 -4.69
C TYR A 425 17.65 -20.18 -4.45
N LEU A 426 18.43 -20.18 -5.52
CA LEU A 426 19.84 -19.75 -5.49
C LEU A 426 19.91 -18.25 -5.71
N ARG A 427 20.75 -17.55 -4.95
CA ARG A 427 21.00 -16.13 -5.12
C ARG A 427 21.58 -15.82 -6.52
N GLY A 428 21.31 -14.63 -7.04
CA GLY A 428 21.79 -14.17 -8.35
C GLY A 428 20.96 -14.71 -9.51
N LEU A 429 19.62 -14.67 -9.40
CA LEU A 429 18.69 -15.14 -10.44
C LEU A 429 18.82 -14.33 -11.75
N ASP A 430 19.34 -13.11 -11.66
CA ASP A 430 19.62 -12.23 -12.79
C ASP A 430 20.85 -12.66 -13.61
N GLY A 431 21.67 -13.59 -13.10
CA GLY A 431 22.84 -14.13 -13.78
C GLY A 431 24.01 -13.16 -13.94
N GLN A 432 24.05 -12.06 -13.17
CA GLN A 432 25.10 -11.06 -13.29
C GLN A 432 26.31 -11.34 -12.39
N ILE A 433 27.52 -11.08 -12.90
CA ILE A 433 28.79 -11.20 -12.15
C ILE A 433 29.60 -9.92 -12.45
N SER A 434 30.00 -9.19 -11.40
CA SER A 434 30.92 -8.06 -11.45
C SER A 434 32.38 -8.51 -11.46
N GLY A 435 33.05 -8.36 -12.62
CA GLY A 435 34.50 -8.50 -12.76
C GLY A 435 35.00 -9.87 -13.26
N GLY A 436 35.04 -10.07 -14.60
CA GLY A 436 35.93 -11.00 -15.35
C GLY A 436 35.37 -12.40 -15.70
N PRO A 437 35.75 -13.08 -16.83
CA PRO A 437 36.94 -12.91 -17.69
C PRO A 437 36.69 -12.64 -19.20
N GLU A 438 37.74 -12.17 -19.88
CA GLU A 438 38.09 -12.23 -21.31
C GLU A 438 37.05 -11.91 -22.39
N LYS A 439 37.25 -10.74 -23.03
CA LYS A 439 37.25 -10.69 -24.49
C LYS A 439 38.18 -11.81 -24.98
N SER A 440 37.62 -12.88 -25.52
CA SER A 440 38.39 -13.83 -26.31
C SER A 440 39.21 -13.05 -27.33
N ALA A 441 40.52 -13.31 -27.35
CA ALA A 441 41.43 -12.71 -28.31
C ALA A 441 40.85 -12.85 -29.73
N PRO A 442 40.88 -11.79 -30.57
CA PRO A 442 40.30 -11.84 -31.88
C PRO A 442 41.19 -12.69 -32.79
N THR A 443 40.85 -13.96 -32.98
CA THR A 443 41.37 -14.75 -34.09
C THR A 443 40.57 -14.40 -35.34
N ASP A 444 41.21 -13.60 -36.18
CA ASP A 444 40.99 -13.35 -37.62
C ASP A 444 39.56 -13.04 -38.13
N LYS A 445 39.42 -11.77 -38.54
CA LYS A 445 38.62 -11.23 -39.67
C LYS A 445 37.17 -11.70 -39.83
N GLN A 446 36.25 -10.85 -39.35
CA GLN A 446 35.21 -10.28 -40.21
C GLN A 446 34.68 -8.96 -39.61
N LYS A 447 34.84 -7.86 -40.36
CA LYS A 447 34.17 -6.59 -40.10
C LYS A 447 32.69 -6.76 -40.48
N THR A 448 31.82 -6.80 -39.48
CA THR A 448 30.42 -6.39 -39.64
C THR A 448 30.03 -5.56 -38.43
N ASP A 449 29.62 -4.32 -38.69
CA ASP A 449 28.99 -3.40 -37.75
C ASP A 449 27.78 -4.06 -37.11
N LEU A 450 27.95 -4.63 -35.92
CA LEU A 450 26.87 -5.00 -35.02
C LEU A 450 27.25 -4.54 -33.61
N THR A 451 26.63 -3.43 -33.24
CA THR A 451 26.27 -2.97 -31.88
C THR A 451 27.04 -3.56 -30.71
N LYS A 452 27.73 -2.68 -29.96
CA LYS A 452 28.23 -2.92 -28.60
C LYS A 452 27.23 -3.79 -27.79
N PRO A 453 27.70 -4.79 -27.03
CA PRO A 453 26.80 -5.53 -26.13
C PRO A 453 26.07 -4.54 -25.22
N PRO A 454 24.75 -4.73 -24.99
CA PRO A 454 23.97 -3.81 -24.18
C PRO A 454 24.53 -3.74 -22.76
N ASP A 455 24.48 -2.53 -22.21
CA ASP A 455 24.90 -2.20 -20.85
C ASP A 455 24.13 -3.08 -19.82
N SER A 456 24.77 -3.48 -18.72
CA SER A 456 24.19 -4.43 -17.74
C SER A 456 22.87 -3.93 -17.14
N ALA A 457 22.77 -2.63 -16.91
CA ALA A 457 21.55 -1.96 -16.48
C ALA A 457 20.44 -2.00 -17.56
N GLU A 458 20.79 -2.04 -18.84
CA GLU A 458 19.83 -2.13 -19.94
C GLU A 458 19.30 -3.56 -20.11
N LEU A 459 20.11 -4.59 -19.88
CA LEU A 459 19.66 -5.99 -19.86
C LEU A 459 18.70 -6.24 -18.68
N PHE A 460 19.03 -5.75 -17.48
CA PHE A 460 18.13 -5.82 -16.32
C PHE A 460 16.82 -5.06 -16.56
N ARG A 461 16.89 -3.85 -17.14
CA ARG A 461 15.68 -3.11 -17.56
C ARG A 461 14.89 -3.82 -18.64
N GLN A 462 15.54 -4.52 -19.57
CA GLN A 462 14.88 -5.32 -20.58
C GLN A 462 14.22 -6.55 -19.97
N LEU A 463 14.85 -7.23 -19.01
CA LEU A 463 14.24 -8.34 -18.27
C LEU A 463 13.02 -7.86 -17.46
N LEU A 464 13.12 -6.72 -16.77
CA LEU A 464 12.00 -6.11 -16.07
C LEU A 464 10.86 -5.68 -17.01
N LYS A 465 11.15 -5.25 -18.24
CA LYS A 465 10.14 -4.75 -19.20
C LYS A 465 9.58 -5.82 -20.15
N SER A 466 10.34 -6.85 -20.44
CA SER A 466 9.99 -7.83 -21.45
C SER A 466 8.87 -8.75 -20.94
N HIS A 467 7.80 -8.85 -21.72
CA HIS A 467 6.76 -9.86 -21.54
C HIS A 467 7.12 -11.17 -22.27
N ALA A 468 8.39 -11.31 -22.68
CA ALA A 468 8.88 -12.48 -23.39
C ALA A 468 8.94 -13.68 -22.42
N PRO A 469 8.69 -14.91 -22.90
CA PRO A 469 8.86 -16.11 -22.08
C PRO A 469 10.29 -16.15 -21.51
N SER A 470 10.40 -16.42 -20.21
CA SER A 470 11.70 -16.57 -19.55
C SER A 470 12.51 -17.66 -20.28
N ILE A 471 13.68 -17.28 -20.79
CA ILE A 471 14.54 -18.21 -21.53
C ILE A 471 15.19 -19.14 -20.51
N ALA A 472 15.03 -20.45 -20.68
CA ALA A 472 15.58 -21.49 -19.81
C ALA A 472 17.08 -21.78 -20.04
N PHE A 473 17.77 -20.92 -20.80
CA PHE A 473 19.16 -21.10 -21.20
C PHE A 473 19.91 -19.78 -21.03
N GLY A 474 21.12 -19.82 -20.47
CA GLY A 474 21.96 -18.65 -20.24
C GLY A 474 22.38 -18.52 -18.78
N ARG A 475 22.90 -17.34 -18.42
CA ARG A 475 23.30 -17.04 -17.04
C ARG A 475 22.10 -16.72 -16.14
N THR A 476 21.05 -16.13 -16.70
CA THR A 476 19.79 -15.82 -16.02
C THR A 476 19.01 -17.09 -15.68
N GLN A 477 18.51 -17.21 -14.46
CA GLN A 477 17.71 -18.35 -13.98
C GLN A 477 16.23 -17.99 -13.75
N VAL A 478 15.73 -16.98 -14.47
CA VAL A 478 14.38 -16.42 -14.28
C VAL A 478 13.27 -17.44 -14.60
N ASP A 479 13.54 -18.46 -15.42
CA ASP A 479 12.56 -19.52 -15.74
C ASP A 479 12.19 -20.39 -14.53
N TYR A 480 13.06 -20.48 -13.52
CA TYR A 480 12.76 -21.13 -12.26
C TYR A 480 11.58 -20.49 -11.55
N ILE A 481 11.38 -19.18 -11.70
CA ILE A 481 10.24 -18.46 -11.11
C ILE A 481 8.94 -18.90 -11.78
N ASP A 482 8.93 -19.05 -13.10
CA ASP A 482 7.75 -19.51 -13.86
C ASP A 482 7.41 -20.98 -13.52
N ARG A 483 8.42 -21.83 -13.39
CA ARG A 483 8.25 -23.24 -12.96
C ARG A 483 7.75 -23.33 -11.52
N LEU A 484 8.29 -22.52 -10.62
CA LEU A 484 7.84 -22.42 -9.23
C LEU A 484 6.37 -21.98 -9.17
N ALA A 485 5.99 -20.98 -9.96
CA ALA A 485 4.61 -20.52 -10.03
C ALA A 485 3.66 -21.62 -10.54
N SER A 486 4.09 -22.41 -11.53
CA SER A 486 3.36 -23.58 -12.02
C SER A 486 3.20 -24.67 -10.95
N GLN A 487 4.25 -24.92 -10.17
CA GLN A 487 4.21 -25.87 -9.05
C GLN A 487 3.26 -25.41 -7.94
N MET A 488 3.30 -24.12 -7.57
CA MET A 488 2.36 -23.53 -6.59
C MET A 488 0.90 -23.64 -7.07
N ARG A 489 0.63 -23.43 -8.36
CA ARG A 489 -0.72 -23.62 -8.93
C ARG A 489 -1.18 -25.07 -8.84
N THR A 490 -0.29 -26.01 -9.09
CA THR A 490 -0.60 -27.44 -8.99
C THR A 490 -0.96 -27.82 -7.56
N PHE A 491 -0.21 -27.30 -6.58
CA PHE A 491 -0.53 -27.43 -5.17
C PHE A 491 -1.93 -26.87 -4.82
N GLN A 492 -2.25 -25.66 -5.28
CA GLN A 492 -3.55 -25.04 -5.03
C GLN A 492 -4.72 -25.80 -5.69
N ARG A 493 -4.47 -26.45 -6.84
CA ARG A 493 -5.47 -27.32 -7.50
C ARG A 493 -5.68 -28.65 -6.79
N ALA A 494 -4.63 -29.20 -6.18
CA ALA A 494 -4.68 -30.50 -5.50
C ALA A 494 -5.55 -30.45 -4.23
N ASP A 495 -5.57 -29.31 -3.53
CA ASP A 495 -6.42 -29.09 -2.36
C ASP A 495 -7.16 -27.75 -2.47
N ALA A 496 -8.35 -27.79 -3.10
CA ALA A 496 -9.20 -26.61 -3.27
C ALA A 496 -9.68 -26.00 -1.94
N THR A 497 -9.55 -26.72 -0.81
CA THR A 497 -9.89 -26.21 0.51
C THR A 497 -8.76 -25.40 1.14
N ARG A 498 -7.51 -25.58 0.66
CA ARG A 498 -6.31 -24.87 1.10
C ARG A 498 -5.90 -23.79 0.11
N ARG A 499 -6.43 -22.59 0.30
CA ARG A 499 -6.10 -21.43 -0.55
C ARG A 499 -4.78 -20.78 -0.12
N LEU A 500 -3.95 -20.42 -1.08
CA LEU A 500 -2.76 -19.60 -0.83
C LEU A 500 -3.18 -18.18 -0.41
N GLU A 501 -2.80 -17.76 0.80
CA GLU A 501 -3.19 -16.47 1.38
C GLU A 501 -2.01 -15.48 1.50
N ALA A 502 -0.78 -15.99 1.68
CA ALA A 502 0.42 -15.16 1.78
C ALA A 502 1.66 -15.82 1.13
N ILE A 503 2.56 -14.99 0.60
CA ILE A 503 3.89 -15.38 0.10
C ILE A 503 4.95 -14.48 0.75
N GLY A 504 5.88 -15.08 1.48
CA GLY A 504 7.06 -14.43 2.04
C GLY A 504 8.27 -14.63 1.14
N ILE A 505 8.95 -13.55 0.76
CA ILE A 505 10.23 -13.60 0.02
C ILE A 505 11.34 -13.21 1.00
N LEU A 506 12.09 -14.20 1.46
CA LEU A 506 13.04 -14.13 2.57
C LEU A 506 14.47 -14.33 2.03
N GLY A 507 14.98 -13.30 1.37
CA GLY A 507 16.36 -13.23 0.89
C GLY A 507 17.07 -11.97 1.38
N SER A 508 18.36 -11.89 1.11
CA SER A 508 19.20 -10.73 1.36
C SER A 508 19.34 -9.85 0.11
N ASP A 509 19.26 -10.42 -1.10
CA ASP A 509 19.40 -9.67 -2.35
C ASP A 509 18.11 -8.93 -2.77
N PRO A 510 18.10 -7.59 -2.85
CA PRO A 510 16.94 -6.82 -3.30
C PRO A 510 16.57 -7.06 -4.77
N TYR A 511 17.52 -7.39 -5.65
CA TYR A 511 17.25 -7.58 -7.08
C TYR A 511 16.51 -8.90 -7.33
N ASP A 512 16.92 -9.99 -6.65
CA ASP A 512 16.21 -11.26 -6.69
C ASP A 512 14.78 -11.14 -6.13
N LYS A 513 14.62 -10.40 -5.02
CA LYS A 513 13.28 -10.12 -4.45
C LYS A 513 12.36 -9.49 -5.48
N LEU A 514 12.83 -8.47 -6.20
CA LEU A 514 12.04 -7.77 -7.22
C LEU A 514 11.66 -8.69 -8.39
N LEU A 515 12.59 -9.53 -8.87
CA LEU A 515 12.33 -10.49 -9.94
C LEU A 515 11.29 -11.55 -9.53
N ILE A 516 11.44 -12.13 -8.33
CA ILE A 516 10.48 -13.09 -7.78
C ILE A 516 9.11 -12.45 -7.60
N LEU A 517 9.06 -11.24 -7.02
CA LEU A 517 7.82 -10.49 -6.83
C LEU A 517 7.12 -10.22 -8.16
N GLN A 518 7.87 -9.85 -9.20
CA GLN A 518 7.35 -9.59 -10.54
C GLN A 518 6.79 -10.85 -11.21
N GLY A 519 7.49 -11.98 -11.12
CA GLY A 519 7.02 -13.25 -11.68
C GLY A 519 5.77 -13.75 -10.96
N LEU A 520 5.79 -13.75 -9.63
CA LEU A 520 4.69 -14.31 -8.84
C LEU A 520 3.44 -13.43 -8.81
N ARG A 521 3.55 -12.10 -8.82
CA ARG A 521 2.35 -11.24 -8.82
C ARG A 521 1.51 -11.36 -10.08
N LYS A 522 2.12 -11.68 -11.23
CA LYS A 522 1.39 -12.00 -12.47
C LYS A 522 0.47 -13.22 -12.29
N VAL A 523 0.88 -14.15 -11.43
CA VAL A 523 0.22 -15.44 -11.23
C VAL A 523 -0.73 -15.41 -10.04
N PHE A 524 -0.36 -14.70 -8.97
CA PHE A 524 -1.05 -14.63 -7.69
C PHE A 524 -1.26 -13.16 -7.24
N PRO A 525 -2.03 -12.35 -7.99
CA PRO A 525 -2.19 -10.91 -7.71
C PRO A 525 -2.85 -10.63 -6.35
N SER A 526 -3.73 -11.54 -5.91
CA SER A 526 -4.59 -11.39 -4.74
C SER A 526 -3.93 -11.78 -3.41
N VAL A 527 -2.70 -12.28 -3.44
CA VAL A 527 -1.99 -12.84 -2.26
C VAL A 527 -1.28 -11.73 -1.49
N GLN A 528 -1.20 -11.85 -0.16
CA GLN A 528 -0.43 -10.92 0.64
C GLN A 528 1.07 -11.23 0.50
N TYR A 529 1.85 -10.27 -0.01
CA TYR A 529 3.30 -10.40 -0.10
C TYR A 529 3.96 -9.75 1.11
N PHE A 530 5.03 -10.37 1.59
CA PHE A 530 5.89 -9.79 2.62
C PHE A 530 7.37 -10.14 2.41
N THR A 531 8.25 -9.31 2.95
CA THR A 531 9.69 -9.50 2.91
C THR A 531 10.34 -8.84 4.14
N THR A 532 11.63 -9.06 4.28
CA THR A 532 12.50 -8.47 5.32
C THR A 532 13.52 -7.54 4.69
N GLU A 533 14.03 -6.62 5.51
CA GLU A 533 15.03 -5.61 5.16
C GLU A 533 14.54 -4.56 4.16
N MET A 534 14.66 -3.29 4.55
CA MET A 534 14.24 -2.17 3.71
C MET A 534 15.34 -1.80 2.71
N ASP A 535 14.97 -1.63 1.44
CA ASP A 535 15.85 -1.11 0.38
C ASP A 535 15.09 -0.10 -0.49
N ALA A 536 15.78 0.97 -0.91
CA ALA A 536 15.22 2.06 -1.71
C ALA A 536 14.65 1.59 -3.06
N SER A 537 15.17 0.49 -3.61
CA SER A 537 14.68 -0.11 -4.85
C SER A 537 13.24 -0.64 -4.73
N LEU A 538 12.79 -1.02 -3.52
CA LEU A 538 11.44 -1.54 -3.29
C LEU A 538 10.36 -0.47 -3.51
N PHE A 539 10.69 0.81 -3.39
CA PHE A 539 9.74 1.90 -3.64
C PHE A 539 10.22 2.88 -4.72
N ALA A 540 11.16 2.44 -5.56
CA ALA A 540 11.50 3.16 -6.77
C ALA A 540 10.24 3.28 -7.66
N PRO A 541 9.96 4.45 -8.27
CA PRO A 541 8.75 4.66 -9.07
C PRO A 541 8.55 3.64 -10.20
N GLU A 542 9.63 3.05 -10.70
CA GLU A 542 9.64 2.02 -11.75
C GLU A 542 9.08 0.67 -11.29
N ASN A 543 9.16 0.37 -9.99
CA ASN A 543 8.81 -0.93 -9.41
C ASN A 543 7.45 -0.92 -8.70
N TYR A 544 6.81 0.24 -8.58
CA TYR A 544 5.58 0.43 -7.78
C TYR A 544 4.46 -0.55 -8.12
N ASP A 545 4.22 -0.80 -9.41
CA ASP A 545 3.14 -1.71 -9.85
C ASP A 545 3.32 -3.13 -9.29
N VAL A 546 4.55 -3.51 -8.98
CA VAL A 546 4.93 -4.81 -8.43
C VAL A 546 5.07 -4.75 -6.90
N THR A 547 5.54 -3.64 -6.33
CA THR A 547 5.83 -3.56 -4.88
C THR A 547 4.68 -3.03 -4.03
N ARG A 548 3.63 -2.47 -4.63
CA ARG A 548 2.45 -2.00 -3.91
C ARG A 548 1.80 -3.07 -3.02
N ASN A 549 1.40 -2.68 -1.79
CA ASN A 549 0.90 -3.58 -0.74
C ASN A 549 1.90 -4.66 -0.29
N LEU A 550 3.21 -4.50 -0.57
CA LEU A 550 4.25 -5.33 0.02
C LEU A 550 4.48 -4.91 1.48
N ILE A 551 4.43 -5.87 2.40
CA ILE A 551 4.81 -5.64 3.79
C ILE A 551 6.31 -5.88 3.94
N VAL A 552 7.02 -4.90 4.45
CA VAL A 552 8.46 -4.94 4.70
C VAL A 552 8.69 -4.77 6.19
N VAL A 553 9.42 -5.72 6.78
CA VAL A 553 9.85 -5.63 8.18
C VAL A 553 11.36 -5.41 8.22
N SER A 554 11.81 -4.36 8.91
CA SER A 554 13.22 -3.98 8.94
C SER A 554 13.66 -3.56 10.34
N GLY A 555 14.88 -3.96 10.73
CA GLY A 555 15.48 -3.54 12.01
C GLY A 555 15.92 -2.07 12.01
N PHE A 556 16.27 -1.55 10.84
CA PHE A 556 16.65 -0.16 10.61
C PHE A 556 15.83 0.43 9.47
N ASP A 557 15.35 1.66 9.67
CA ASP A 557 14.75 2.46 8.61
C ASP A 557 15.85 3.04 7.69
N LEU A 558 15.45 3.57 6.54
CA LEU A 558 16.36 4.31 5.63
C LEU A 558 16.76 5.70 6.18
N HIS A 559 16.20 6.08 7.33
CA HIS A 559 16.52 7.30 8.03
C HIS A 559 16.46 7.03 9.54
N LEU A 560 17.52 7.37 10.25
CA LEU A 560 17.56 7.34 11.71
C LEU A 560 16.95 8.61 12.29
N HIS A 561 16.65 8.61 13.58
CA HIS A 561 16.23 9.82 14.29
C HIS A 561 17.26 10.96 14.09
N GLU A 562 16.80 12.20 13.97
CA GLU A 562 17.62 13.40 13.65
C GLU A 562 18.85 13.52 14.56
N LYS A 563 18.71 13.17 15.84
CA LYS A 563 19.81 13.08 16.83
C LYS A 563 21.00 12.24 16.38
N TYR A 564 20.76 11.15 15.63
CA TYR A 564 21.80 10.22 15.16
C TYR A 564 22.22 10.51 13.71
N GLN A 565 21.28 10.86 12.84
CA GLN A 565 21.57 11.09 11.42
C GLN A 565 22.14 12.48 11.13
N GLN A 566 21.81 13.48 11.95
CA GLN A 566 22.25 14.87 11.78
C GLN A 566 21.95 15.36 10.34
N LYS A 567 22.97 15.83 9.61
CA LYS A 567 22.84 16.38 8.25
C LYS A 567 23.11 15.35 7.14
N ILE A 568 23.20 14.05 7.49
CA ILE A 568 23.51 12.99 6.52
C ILE A 568 22.27 12.63 5.69
N LEU A 569 22.46 12.46 4.39
CA LEU A 569 21.40 12.06 3.45
C LEU A 569 20.75 10.71 3.83
N PRO A 570 19.50 10.45 3.43
CA PRO A 570 18.86 9.15 3.64
C PRO A 570 19.67 7.98 3.06
N PHE A 571 19.65 6.86 3.77
CA PHE A 571 20.35 5.64 3.38
C PHE A 571 19.61 4.90 2.27
N ARG A 572 20.32 4.05 1.54
CA ARG A 572 19.76 3.22 0.46
C ARG A 572 19.16 1.92 0.97
N ASP A 573 19.72 1.34 2.03
CA ASP A 573 19.20 0.13 2.66
C ASP A 573 19.38 0.14 4.19
N SER A 574 18.73 -0.82 4.84
CA SER A 574 18.84 -1.01 6.30
C SER A 574 20.23 -1.44 6.77
N ALA A 575 21.01 -2.12 5.92
CA ALA A 575 22.37 -2.56 6.25
C ALA A 575 23.35 -1.37 6.31
N GLN A 576 23.16 -0.38 5.46
CA GLN A 576 23.89 0.87 5.43
C GLN A 576 23.59 1.69 6.68
N ALA A 577 22.32 1.78 7.07
CA ALA A 577 21.90 2.44 8.30
C ALA A 577 22.46 1.75 9.55
N SER A 578 22.48 0.41 9.58
CA SER A 578 23.03 -0.34 10.71
C SER A 578 24.55 -0.19 10.85
N LEU A 579 25.29 -0.18 9.73
CA LEU A 579 26.74 0.04 9.74
C LEU A 579 27.10 1.48 10.12
N TYR A 580 26.33 2.46 9.67
CA TYR A 580 26.47 3.86 10.10
C TYR A 580 26.32 3.97 11.62
N PHE A 581 25.28 3.34 12.17
CA PHE A 581 25.03 3.32 13.60
C PHE A 581 26.14 2.60 14.38
N ALA A 582 26.60 1.44 13.89
CA ALA A 582 27.71 0.70 14.49
C ALA A 582 29.02 1.52 14.53
N THR A 583 29.26 2.31 13.49
CA THR A 583 30.42 3.22 13.43
C THR A 583 30.32 4.33 14.47
N LEU A 584 29.13 4.93 14.65
CA LEU A 584 28.91 5.91 15.73
C LEU A 584 29.17 5.30 17.11
N GLN A 585 28.72 4.07 17.34
CA GLN A 585 28.96 3.35 18.59
C GLN A 585 30.45 3.04 18.81
N ALA A 586 31.17 2.64 17.75
CA ALA A 586 32.61 2.40 17.81
C ALA A 586 33.41 3.65 18.23
N THR A 587 32.98 4.83 17.78
CA THR A 587 33.60 6.13 18.17
C THR A 587 33.14 6.64 19.54
N GLU A 588 32.26 5.91 20.24
CA GLU A 588 31.63 6.31 21.49
C GLU A 588 30.82 7.62 21.43
N TYR A 589 30.46 8.06 20.22
CA TYR A 589 29.67 9.27 19.99
C TYR A 589 28.37 9.29 20.82
N LEU A 590 27.72 8.13 20.98
CA LEU A 590 26.46 7.97 21.70
C LEU A 590 26.61 8.12 23.22
N THR A 591 27.70 7.60 23.79
CA THR A 591 28.02 7.72 25.22
C THR A 591 28.46 9.14 25.59
N MET A 592 29.11 9.86 24.66
CA MET A 592 29.58 11.24 24.85
C MET A 592 28.48 12.28 24.99
N GLN A 593 27.31 12.08 24.39
CA GLN A 593 26.20 13.05 24.49
C GLN A 593 25.60 13.16 25.91
N ARG A 594 26.12 12.43 26.91
CA ARG A 594 25.79 12.50 28.35
C ARG A 594 24.30 12.42 28.70
N ASN A 595 23.46 12.03 27.75
CA ASN A 595 22.05 11.76 27.99
C ASN A 595 21.88 10.29 28.33
N LYS A 596 21.57 10.01 29.59
CA LYS A 596 21.00 8.71 30.02
C LYS A 596 19.72 8.34 29.25
N GLU A 597 19.14 9.27 28.49
CA GLU A 597 18.01 9.07 27.59
C GLU A 597 18.40 8.70 26.13
N ILE A 598 19.63 9.00 25.68
CA ILE A 598 20.09 8.76 24.28
C ILE A 598 20.74 7.39 24.14
N VAL A 599 21.35 6.89 25.21
CA VAL A 599 21.42 5.45 25.45
C VAL A 599 19.99 5.06 25.79
N GLY A 600 19.17 4.86 24.75
CA GLY A 600 17.82 4.34 24.90
C GLY A 600 17.84 3.03 25.70
N PRO A 601 16.68 2.44 26.01
CA PRO A 601 16.65 1.17 26.69
C PRO A 601 17.62 0.18 26.02
N PRO A 602 18.26 -0.74 26.78
CA PRO A 602 19.27 -1.66 26.25
C PRO A 602 18.79 -2.25 24.93
N PHE A 603 19.68 -2.43 23.93
CA PHE A 603 19.37 -2.93 22.58
C PHE A 603 18.34 -4.09 22.51
N ALA A 604 18.21 -4.85 23.60
CA ALA A 604 17.12 -5.76 23.91
C ALA A 604 15.68 -5.20 23.75
N LEU A 605 15.48 -3.88 23.70
CA LEU A 605 14.17 -3.21 23.56
C LEU A 605 13.95 -2.57 22.17
N TRP A 606 14.91 -2.72 21.25
CA TRP A 606 14.77 -2.26 19.86
C TRP A 606 13.69 -3.06 19.12
N GLN A 607 12.63 -2.38 18.68
CA GLN A 607 11.52 -2.99 17.94
C GLN A 607 11.71 -2.83 16.43
N PRO A 608 11.36 -3.84 15.62
CA PRO A 608 11.44 -3.72 14.18
C PRO A 608 10.37 -2.75 13.63
N SER A 609 10.74 -2.03 12.59
CA SER A 609 9.79 -1.23 11.79
C SER A 609 8.94 -2.14 10.90
N VAL A 610 7.66 -1.82 10.78
CA VAL A 610 6.73 -2.49 9.86
C VAL A 610 6.22 -1.44 8.89
N VAL A 611 6.43 -1.68 7.61
CA VAL A 611 6.14 -0.72 6.55
C VAL A 611 5.34 -1.41 5.44
N GLU A 612 4.37 -0.69 4.87
CA GLU A 612 3.71 -1.09 3.63
C GLU A 612 4.11 -0.15 2.50
N ILE A 613 4.45 -0.72 1.34
CA ILE A 613 4.87 0.08 0.17
C ILE A 613 3.64 0.64 -0.55
N GLY A 614 3.54 1.96 -0.60
CA GLY A 614 2.51 2.74 -1.30
C GLY A 614 3.05 3.51 -2.51
N ARG A 615 2.18 4.32 -3.13
CA ARG A 615 2.46 5.06 -4.39
C ARG A 615 3.54 6.10 -4.24
N ASN A 616 3.56 6.78 -3.11
CA ASN A 616 4.50 7.85 -2.84
C ASN A 616 5.63 7.38 -1.91
N GLY A 617 5.81 6.06 -1.74
CA GLY A 617 6.87 5.48 -0.94
C GLY A 617 6.39 4.63 0.24
N PRO A 618 7.32 4.31 1.16
CA PRO A 618 7.03 3.48 2.33
C PRO A 618 6.10 4.18 3.32
N CYS A 619 5.04 3.48 3.76
CA CYS A 619 4.11 3.93 4.78
C CYS A 619 4.30 3.12 6.08
N LEU A 620 4.76 3.80 7.14
CA LEU A 620 4.95 3.18 8.45
C LEU A 620 3.62 2.76 9.08
N MET A 621 3.57 1.53 9.58
CA MET A 621 2.42 1.00 10.32
C MET A 621 2.55 1.31 11.80
N LYS A 622 1.42 1.68 12.42
CA LYS A 622 1.34 1.75 13.88
C LYS A 622 1.20 0.30 14.37
N THR A 623 2.13 -0.15 15.20
CA THR A 623 2.04 -1.44 15.86
C THR A 623 1.99 -1.20 17.36
N GLU A 624 1.10 -1.86 18.10
CA GLU A 624 1.27 -1.94 19.55
C GLU A 624 2.57 -2.69 19.85
N PRO A 625 3.38 -2.23 20.83
CA PRO A 625 4.48 -3.06 21.32
C PRO A 625 3.88 -4.39 21.78
N PRO A 626 4.43 -5.53 21.35
CA PRO A 626 3.75 -6.79 21.49
C PRO A 626 3.54 -7.16 22.97
N ALA A 627 2.30 -7.47 23.33
CA ALA A 627 1.91 -7.92 24.67
C ALA A 627 2.81 -9.08 25.13
N GLY A 628 3.65 -8.82 26.13
CA GLY A 628 4.69 -9.74 26.61
C GLY A 628 5.97 -9.06 27.08
N SER A 629 6.22 -7.80 26.71
CA SER A 629 7.25 -6.96 27.36
C SER A 629 6.68 -6.33 28.65
N ALA A 630 6.23 -7.17 29.59
CA ALA A 630 5.92 -6.72 30.94
C ALA A 630 7.23 -6.49 31.70
N LEU A 631 7.76 -5.28 31.64
CA LEU A 631 8.64 -4.70 32.66
C LEU A 631 7.85 -3.58 33.35
N PRO A 632 7.98 -3.42 34.69
CA PRO A 632 7.00 -2.70 35.51
C PRO A 632 7.01 -1.17 35.27
N ASP A 633 5.83 -0.63 34.94
CA ASP A 633 5.18 0.61 35.40
C ASP A 633 5.97 1.91 35.67
N LEU A 634 7.18 2.11 35.15
CA LEU A 634 7.95 3.36 35.38
C LEU A 634 8.12 4.27 34.15
N ALA A 635 7.45 4.05 33.01
CA ALA A 635 7.72 4.83 31.80
C ALA A 635 6.48 5.15 30.93
N SER A 636 5.31 5.35 31.52
CA SER A 636 4.04 5.47 30.78
C SER A 636 3.72 6.84 30.16
N THR A 637 4.63 7.82 30.16
CA THR A 637 4.33 9.14 29.56
C THR A 637 5.39 9.73 28.62
N GLU A 638 6.64 9.24 28.63
CA GLU A 638 7.71 9.79 27.76
C GLU A 638 8.38 8.76 26.84
N ALA A 639 8.23 7.45 27.07
CA ALA A 639 8.87 6.42 26.23
C ALA A 639 8.30 6.34 24.79
N ALA A 640 7.08 6.84 24.55
CA ALA A 640 6.46 6.86 23.22
C ALA A 640 7.09 7.91 22.28
N SER A 641 7.87 8.87 22.79
CA SER A 641 8.61 9.84 21.97
C SER A 641 10.05 9.40 21.70
N SER A 642 10.68 8.63 22.59
CA SER A 642 12.09 8.20 22.46
C SER A 642 12.29 6.89 21.68
N THR A 643 11.25 6.11 21.44
CA THR A 643 11.27 4.88 20.61
C THR A 643 11.04 5.15 19.11
N LYS A 644 10.91 6.42 18.69
CA LYS A 644 10.61 6.77 17.29
C LYS A 644 11.91 6.80 16.47
N HIS A 645 12.16 5.72 15.75
CA HIS A 645 13.32 5.53 14.89
C HIS A 645 13.39 6.43 13.65
N SER A 646 12.31 7.14 13.28
CA SER A 646 12.20 7.76 11.96
C SER A 646 11.73 9.22 12.01
N ALA A 647 12.59 10.16 11.62
CA ALA A 647 12.18 11.56 11.39
C ALA A 647 11.36 11.70 10.10
N LEU A 648 11.82 11.18 8.95
CA LEU A 648 11.10 11.27 7.67
C LEU A 648 9.76 10.52 7.62
N LEU A 649 9.64 9.37 8.29
CA LEU A 649 8.38 8.64 8.36
C LEU A 649 7.44 9.21 9.44
N ALA A 650 7.98 9.75 10.55
CA ALA A 650 7.17 10.47 11.53
C ALA A 650 6.69 11.83 11.01
N GLU A 651 7.48 12.54 10.21
CA GLU A 651 7.12 13.82 9.58
C GLU A 651 6.01 13.61 8.55
N ASN A 652 6.09 12.53 7.76
CA ASN A 652 4.98 12.05 6.92
C ASN A 652 3.75 11.62 7.74
N VAL A 653 3.89 11.22 9.01
CA VAL A 653 2.77 10.89 9.91
C VAL A 653 2.18 12.16 10.56
N THR A 654 2.98 13.19 10.84
CA THR A 654 2.52 14.46 11.42
C THR A 654 1.88 15.40 10.39
N ASP A 655 2.34 15.43 9.13
CA ASP A 655 1.66 16.16 8.05
C ASP A 655 0.39 15.44 7.53
N ARG A 656 0.19 14.17 7.92
CA ARG A 656 -1.02 13.37 7.62
C ARG A 656 -2.19 13.63 8.57
N GLU A 657 -2.10 14.59 9.50
CA GLU A 657 -3.28 15.14 10.22
C GLU A 657 -4.17 16.04 9.34
N THR A 658 -3.79 16.26 8.07
CA THR A 658 -4.53 17.05 7.08
C THR A 658 -5.94 16.52 6.76
N TRP A 659 -6.26 15.23 6.98
CA TRP A 659 -7.64 14.74 6.72
C TRP A 659 -8.66 15.27 7.73
N GLN A 660 -8.25 15.65 8.95
CA GLN A 660 -9.14 16.34 9.90
C GLN A 660 -9.62 17.68 9.32
N ARG A 661 -8.79 18.35 8.50
CA ARG A 661 -9.16 19.58 7.77
C ARG A 661 -10.18 19.35 6.66
N TRP A 662 -10.28 18.15 6.10
CA TRP A 662 -11.29 17.78 5.10
C TRP A 662 -12.58 17.23 5.72
N LEU A 663 -12.49 16.68 6.93
CA LEU A 663 -13.64 16.10 7.62
C LEU A 663 -14.62 17.16 8.12
N VAL A 664 -14.12 18.30 8.60
CA VAL A 664 -14.95 19.45 9.00
C VAL A 664 -15.78 20.01 7.83
N PRO A 665 -15.22 20.30 6.64
CA PRO A 665 -16.01 20.76 5.49
C PRO A 665 -16.88 19.66 4.89
N LEU A 666 -16.51 18.37 4.92
CA LEU A 666 -17.40 17.27 4.48
C LEU A 666 -18.57 17.04 5.44
N VAL A 667 -18.32 17.11 6.76
CA VAL A 667 -19.38 17.10 7.77
C VAL A 667 -20.20 18.37 7.67
N ALA A 668 -19.61 19.54 7.37
CA ALA A 668 -20.36 20.76 7.10
C ALA A 668 -21.20 20.65 5.81
N VAL A 669 -20.70 20.03 4.74
CA VAL A 669 -21.45 19.76 3.51
C VAL A 669 -22.53 18.71 3.76
N ALA A 670 -22.29 17.70 4.60
CA ALA A 670 -23.31 16.74 5.01
C ALA A 670 -24.36 17.40 5.92
N ILE A 671 -23.95 18.29 6.84
CA ILE A 671 -24.83 19.11 7.67
C ILE A 671 -25.61 20.10 6.82
N VAL A 672 -25.03 20.65 5.76
CA VAL A 672 -25.68 21.57 4.81
C VAL A 672 -26.58 20.81 3.83
N ALA A 673 -26.22 19.60 3.41
CA ALA A 673 -27.07 18.69 2.65
C ALA A 673 -28.24 18.20 3.51
N VAL A 674 -27.97 17.88 4.77
CA VAL A 674 -28.99 17.61 5.79
C VAL A 674 -29.80 18.86 6.07
N SER A 675 -29.22 20.06 6.13
CA SER A 675 -29.94 21.30 6.44
C SER A 675 -30.81 21.72 5.27
N THR A 676 -30.37 21.52 4.02
CA THR A 676 -31.16 21.78 2.81
C THR A 676 -32.27 20.72 2.65
N VAL A 677 -31.96 19.44 2.84
CA VAL A 677 -32.97 18.36 2.87
C VAL A 677 -33.93 18.50 4.05
N THR A 678 -33.49 19.01 5.21
CA THR A 678 -34.35 19.32 6.36
C THR A 678 -34.99 20.69 6.28
N HIS A 679 -34.57 21.62 5.42
CA HIS A 679 -35.30 22.86 5.16
C HIS A 679 -36.48 22.59 4.22
N PHE A 680 -36.27 21.76 3.19
CA PHE A 680 -37.34 21.14 2.41
C PHE A 680 -38.15 20.16 3.27
N GLY A 681 -37.49 19.46 4.20
CA GLY A 681 -38.09 18.60 5.22
C GLY A 681 -38.91 19.39 6.24
N ARG A 682 -38.55 20.62 6.61
CA ARG A 682 -39.28 21.52 7.52
C ARG A 682 -40.52 22.08 6.84
N LEU A 683 -40.48 22.33 5.53
CA LEU A 683 -41.68 22.61 4.74
C LEU A 683 -42.59 21.38 4.68
N ALA A 684 -42.04 20.18 4.45
CA ALA A 684 -42.79 18.93 4.45
C ALA A 684 -43.34 18.54 5.84
N VAL A 685 -42.59 18.80 6.91
CA VAL A 685 -42.96 18.58 8.32
C VAL A 685 -43.94 19.66 8.77
N GLY A 686 -43.84 20.89 8.30
CA GLY A 686 -44.86 21.94 8.49
C GLY A 686 -46.19 21.52 7.88
N HIS A 687 -46.17 21.02 6.64
CA HIS A 687 -47.35 20.41 6.01
C HIS A 687 -47.81 19.13 6.74
N ALA A 688 -46.90 18.32 7.28
CA ALA A 688 -47.24 17.13 8.05
C ALA A 688 -47.86 17.46 9.41
N ILE A 689 -47.35 18.45 10.15
CA ILE A 689 -47.87 18.93 11.44
C ILE A 689 -49.24 19.57 11.25
N GLN A 690 -49.42 20.45 10.25
CA GLN A 690 -50.74 20.99 9.90
C GLN A 690 -51.72 19.87 9.52
N ALA A 691 -51.26 18.88 8.75
CA ALA A 691 -52.08 17.72 8.39
C ALA A 691 -52.31 16.77 9.59
N SER A 692 -51.44 16.74 10.60
CA SER A 692 -51.57 15.92 11.82
C SER A 692 -52.54 16.56 12.81
N VAL A 693 -52.54 17.89 12.93
CA VAL A 693 -53.54 18.67 13.66
C VAL A 693 -54.91 18.54 13.01
N LEU A 694 -54.99 18.59 11.67
CA LEU A 694 -56.22 18.29 10.91
C LEU A 694 -56.66 16.82 11.07
N ALA A 695 -55.72 15.87 11.11
CA ALA A 695 -56.01 14.45 11.35
C ALA A 695 -56.49 14.18 12.78
N CYS A 696 -55.95 14.88 13.78
CA CYS A 696 -56.39 14.79 15.18
C CYS A 696 -57.81 15.37 15.34
N ARG A 697 -58.09 16.52 14.71
CA ARG A 697 -59.45 17.08 14.59
C ARG A 697 -60.42 16.13 13.87
N GLN A 698 -59.98 15.41 12.86
CA GLN A 698 -60.80 14.40 12.15
C GLN A 698 -60.92 13.08 12.95
N PHE A 699 -59.93 12.73 13.77
CA PHE A 699 -59.92 11.55 14.64
C PHE A 699 -60.88 11.72 15.83
N PHE A 700 -60.95 12.91 16.44
CA PHE A 700 -61.97 13.23 17.44
C PHE A 700 -63.38 13.29 16.84
N ARG A 701 -63.53 13.74 15.58
CA ARG A 701 -64.80 13.62 14.83
C ARG A 701 -65.14 12.17 14.45
N PHE A 702 -64.12 11.30 14.31
CA PHE A 702 -64.24 9.87 14.01
C PHE A 702 -64.69 9.03 15.22
N LEU A 703 -64.29 9.39 16.45
CA LEU A 703 -64.86 8.80 17.67
C LEU A 703 -66.38 9.00 17.75
N ARG A 704 -66.93 9.99 17.03
CA ARG A 704 -68.36 10.32 16.99
C ARG A 704 -69.15 9.59 15.89
N HIS A 705 -68.53 8.99 14.88
CA HIS A 705 -69.24 8.25 13.83
C HIS A 705 -68.49 6.98 13.37
N ARG A 706 -69.00 5.80 13.77
CA ARG A 706 -68.54 4.48 13.30
C ARG A 706 -68.99 4.23 11.85
N GLY A 707 -68.05 4.17 10.89
CA GLY A 707 -68.35 3.81 9.50
C GLY A 707 -67.16 3.60 8.56
N LYS A 708 -66.81 2.32 8.32
CA LYS A 708 -66.22 1.66 7.12
C LYS A 708 -64.95 2.21 6.42
N ARG A 709 -63.90 1.34 6.39
CA ARG A 709 -62.87 1.01 5.36
C ARG A 709 -62.10 2.12 4.59
N SER A 710 -62.60 3.34 4.46
CA SER A 710 -61.94 4.43 3.69
C SER A 710 -60.83 5.15 4.47
N ILE A 711 -60.77 4.96 5.80
CA ILE A 711 -59.89 5.69 6.72
C ILE A 711 -58.58 4.95 6.97
N LEU A 712 -58.60 3.61 7.09
CA LEU A 712 -57.41 2.74 7.07
C LEU A 712 -56.54 2.97 5.81
N ARG A 713 -57.20 3.25 4.68
CA ARG A 713 -56.55 3.60 3.40
C ARG A 713 -55.84 4.96 3.45
N ARG A 714 -56.40 5.94 4.16
CA ARG A 714 -55.78 7.27 4.36
C ARG A 714 -54.60 7.21 5.35
N LEU A 715 -54.73 6.41 6.42
CA LEU A 715 -53.64 6.13 7.37
C LEU A 715 -52.47 5.39 6.67
N TYR A 716 -52.77 4.36 5.88
CA TYR A 716 -51.78 3.60 5.09
C TYR A 716 -51.03 4.44 4.04
N LEU A 717 -51.71 5.39 3.38
CA LEU A 717 -51.08 6.29 2.40
C LEU A 717 -50.12 7.28 3.07
N ARG A 718 -50.37 7.64 4.33
CA ARG A 718 -49.56 8.57 5.13
C ARG A 718 -48.33 7.90 5.74
N ILE A 719 -48.50 6.71 6.34
CA ILE A 719 -47.40 5.85 6.81
C ILE A 719 -46.40 5.55 5.67
N ARG A 720 -46.86 5.48 4.42
CA ARG A 720 -46.03 5.22 3.24
C ARG A 720 -45.18 6.42 2.79
N SER A 721 -45.67 7.67 2.89
CA SER A 721 -44.81 8.84 2.66
C SER A 721 -43.75 8.93 3.75
N ASP A 722 -44.09 8.50 4.95
CA ASP A 722 -43.18 8.53 6.10
C ASP A 722 -42.09 7.47 5.94
N LEU A 723 -42.36 6.26 5.42
CA LEU A 723 -41.34 5.21 5.22
C LEU A 723 -40.17 5.64 4.32
N ALA A 724 -40.43 6.32 3.20
CA ALA A 724 -39.36 6.78 2.31
C ALA A 724 -38.52 7.89 2.97
N VAL A 725 -39.16 8.74 3.80
CA VAL A 725 -38.48 9.76 4.60
C VAL A 725 -37.66 9.11 5.71
N TRP A 726 -38.16 8.07 6.36
CA TRP A 726 -37.42 7.31 7.37
C TRP A 726 -36.21 6.57 6.80
N LEU A 727 -36.33 5.98 5.61
CA LEU A 727 -35.19 5.38 4.90
C LEU A 727 -34.13 6.42 4.54
N LEU A 728 -34.55 7.62 4.11
CA LEU A 728 -33.63 8.73 3.86
C LEU A 728 -32.93 9.19 5.15
N ILE A 729 -33.68 9.39 6.24
CA ILE A 729 -33.11 9.75 7.55
C ILE A 729 -32.11 8.70 8.00
N LEU A 730 -32.46 7.41 7.93
CA LEU A 730 -31.60 6.31 8.33
C LEU A 730 -30.34 6.25 7.47
N ALA A 731 -30.45 6.38 6.15
CA ALA A 731 -29.30 6.42 5.24
C ALA A 731 -28.38 7.62 5.53
N THR A 732 -28.96 8.77 5.90
CA THR A 732 -28.20 9.97 6.26
C THR A 732 -27.48 9.83 7.60
N LEU A 733 -28.17 9.30 8.62
CA LEU A 733 -27.57 9.00 9.91
C LEU A 733 -26.45 7.98 9.77
N MET A 734 -26.66 6.93 8.95
CA MET A 734 -25.63 5.93 8.67
C MET A 734 -24.41 6.55 7.98
N PHE A 735 -24.61 7.43 6.98
CA PHE A 735 -23.51 8.12 6.30
C PHE A 735 -22.71 9.02 7.25
N VAL A 736 -23.39 9.83 8.08
CA VAL A 736 -22.75 10.67 9.10
C VAL A 736 -22.01 9.82 10.13
N TRP A 737 -22.61 8.71 10.56
CA TRP A 737 -22.00 7.78 11.51
C TRP A 737 -20.72 7.14 10.95
N VAL A 738 -20.77 6.64 9.71
CA VAL A 738 -19.57 6.11 9.01
C VAL A 738 -18.48 7.18 8.87
N ALA A 739 -18.85 8.38 8.42
CA ALA A 739 -17.92 9.50 8.26
C ALA A 739 -17.24 9.89 9.59
N PHE A 740 -17.95 9.75 10.72
CA PHE A 740 -17.45 10.06 12.05
C PHE A 740 -16.62 8.94 12.69
N CYS A 741 -16.92 7.68 12.37
CA CYS A 741 -16.26 6.51 12.97
C CYS A 741 -14.93 6.16 12.29
N ILE A 742 -14.85 6.22 10.96
CA ILE A 742 -13.63 5.90 10.18
C ILE A 742 -12.37 6.60 10.74
N PRO A 743 -12.39 7.93 10.94
CA PRO A 743 -11.37 8.69 11.68
C PRO A 743 -10.82 8.06 12.94
N ARG A 744 -11.72 7.61 13.82
CA ARG A 744 -11.37 7.08 15.14
C ARG A 744 -10.82 5.67 15.04
N ILE A 745 -11.39 4.87 14.15
CA ILE A 745 -10.93 3.50 13.91
C ILE A 745 -9.53 3.54 13.29
N ALA A 746 -9.30 4.42 12.32
CA ALA A 746 -8.00 4.56 11.65
C ALA A 746 -6.87 5.08 12.56
N GLN A 747 -7.18 5.59 13.74
CA GLN A 747 -6.19 5.98 14.75
C GLN A 747 -5.74 4.81 15.63
N MET A 748 -6.51 3.72 15.68
CA MET A 748 -6.19 2.54 16.49
C MET A 748 -5.00 1.78 15.88
N PRO A 749 -4.05 1.26 16.69
CA PRO A 749 -2.82 0.65 16.19
C PRO A 749 -3.07 -0.55 15.26
N ASP A 750 -3.98 -1.45 15.60
CA ASP A 750 -4.21 -2.71 14.86
C ASP A 750 -5.26 -2.60 13.74
N GLN A 751 -5.61 -1.37 13.35
CA GLN A 751 -6.62 -1.09 12.35
C GLN A 751 -6.03 -0.50 11.08
N GLU A 752 -6.84 -0.45 10.03
CA GLU A 752 -6.45 0.10 8.74
C GLU A 752 -6.03 1.57 8.88
N PRO A 753 -4.81 1.96 8.49
CA PRO A 753 -4.41 3.36 8.48
C PRO A 753 -5.15 4.13 7.37
N PHE A 754 -5.41 5.42 7.60
CA PHE A 754 -6.11 6.26 6.63
C PHE A 754 -5.13 6.88 5.63
N PHE A 755 -5.18 6.41 4.38
CA PHE A 755 -4.48 7.01 3.25
C PHE A 755 -5.45 7.28 2.09
N VAL A 756 -5.27 8.39 1.37
CA VAL A 756 -6.18 8.78 0.28
C VAL A 756 -5.69 8.34 -1.09
N ALA A 757 -4.41 8.57 -1.40
CA ALA A 757 -3.86 8.39 -2.76
C ALA A 757 -2.64 7.46 -2.83
N GLU A 758 -2.25 6.86 -1.71
CA GLU A 758 -1.11 5.94 -1.64
C GLU A 758 -1.41 4.59 -2.28
N GLY A 759 -2.68 4.27 -2.53
CA GLY A 759 -3.05 3.00 -3.15
C GLY A 759 -2.90 1.78 -2.24
N ILE A 760 -2.98 1.97 -0.91
CA ILE A 760 -2.85 0.95 0.14
C ILE A 760 -3.93 1.05 1.25
N SER A 761 -4.99 1.84 1.05
CA SER A 761 -6.02 2.07 2.07
C SER A 761 -7.43 1.92 1.51
N SER A 762 -8.20 1.07 2.17
CA SER A 762 -9.59 0.78 1.84
C SER A 762 -10.61 1.85 2.28
N TRP A 763 -10.20 2.83 3.10
CA TRP A 763 -11.14 3.80 3.67
C TRP A 763 -11.79 4.73 2.64
N PRO A 764 -11.08 5.34 1.67
CA PRO A 764 -11.73 6.17 0.64
C PRO A 764 -12.77 5.40 -0.18
N ALA A 765 -12.48 4.12 -0.48
CA ALA A 765 -13.43 3.23 -1.13
C ALA A 765 -14.67 2.99 -0.26
N THR A 766 -14.49 2.80 1.05
CA THR A 766 -15.58 2.66 2.03
C THR A 766 -16.44 3.92 2.11
N TRP A 767 -15.84 5.11 2.05
CA TRP A 767 -16.55 6.39 1.97
C TRP A 767 -17.42 6.49 0.71
N LEU A 768 -16.88 6.15 -0.46
CA LEU A 768 -17.64 6.16 -1.71
C LEU A 768 -18.81 5.17 -1.69
N ARG A 769 -18.63 3.99 -1.08
CA ARG A 769 -19.71 3.01 -0.89
C ARG A 769 -20.79 3.54 0.06
N ALA A 770 -20.41 4.17 1.18
CA ALA A 770 -21.34 4.79 2.12
C ALA A 770 -22.13 5.94 1.46
N LEU A 771 -21.45 6.78 0.66
CA LEU A 771 -22.08 7.80 -0.18
C LEU A 771 -23.08 7.18 -1.15
N GLY A 772 -22.72 6.04 -1.76
CA GLY A 772 -23.62 5.26 -2.62
C GLY A 772 -24.89 4.81 -1.89
N VAL A 773 -24.80 4.35 -0.63
CA VAL A 773 -25.99 3.97 0.16
C VAL A 773 -26.87 5.18 0.45
N PHE A 774 -26.26 6.30 0.83
CA PHE A 774 -26.98 7.56 1.06
C PHE A 774 -27.72 8.02 -0.20
N LEU A 775 -27.02 8.11 -1.34
CA LEU A 775 -27.59 8.47 -2.63
C LEU A 775 -28.69 7.48 -3.06
N CYS A 776 -28.53 6.19 -2.77
CA CYS A 776 -29.58 5.21 -3.02
C CYS A 776 -30.87 5.55 -2.24
N GLY A 777 -30.76 5.96 -0.97
CA GLY A 777 -31.90 6.45 -0.19
C GLY A 777 -32.56 7.69 -0.81
N CYS A 778 -31.76 8.67 -1.22
CA CYS A 778 -32.23 9.86 -1.94
C CYS A 778 -32.95 9.50 -3.25
N TYR A 779 -32.35 8.64 -4.07
CA TYR A 779 -32.91 8.21 -5.34
C TYR A 779 -34.21 7.42 -5.16
N PHE A 780 -34.29 6.55 -4.15
CA PHE A 780 -35.53 5.84 -3.84
C PHE A 780 -36.67 6.83 -3.52
N TRP A 781 -36.36 7.88 -2.75
CA TRP A 781 -37.33 8.94 -2.43
C TRP A 781 -37.73 9.74 -3.67
N ILE A 782 -36.75 10.17 -4.49
CA ILE A 782 -36.97 10.93 -5.73
C ILE A 782 -37.82 10.14 -6.71
N ILE A 783 -37.46 8.88 -7.00
CA ILE A 783 -38.20 8.03 -7.95
C ILE A 783 -39.62 7.78 -7.43
N ALA A 784 -39.77 7.48 -6.13
CA ALA A 784 -41.09 7.28 -5.53
C ALA A 784 -41.95 8.56 -5.59
N TRP A 785 -41.34 9.74 -5.47
CA TRP A 785 -42.02 11.02 -5.64
C TRP A 785 -42.39 11.29 -7.11
N GLN A 786 -41.44 11.21 -8.03
CA GLN A 786 -41.65 11.43 -9.47
C GLN A 786 -42.72 10.48 -10.02
N PHE A 787 -42.66 9.19 -9.69
CA PHE A 787 -43.65 8.22 -10.12
C PHE A 787 -45.05 8.51 -9.55
N ARG A 788 -45.13 8.93 -8.27
CA ARG A 788 -46.41 9.33 -7.67
C ARG A 788 -46.98 10.57 -8.36
N HIS A 789 -46.13 11.54 -8.67
CA HIS A 789 -46.52 12.76 -9.37
C HIS A 789 -46.99 12.45 -10.80
N ALA A 790 -46.25 11.63 -11.55
CA ALA A 790 -46.62 11.16 -12.89
C ALA A 790 -47.96 10.40 -12.89
N LEU A 791 -48.17 9.48 -11.94
CA LEU A 791 -49.47 8.81 -11.75
C LEU A 791 -50.58 9.78 -11.38
N GLY A 792 -50.27 10.83 -10.62
CA GLY A 792 -51.20 11.89 -10.23
C GLY A 792 -51.68 12.68 -11.44
N ASN A 793 -50.73 13.21 -12.22
CA ASN A 793 -50.98 13.98 -13.44
C ASN A 793 -51.75 13.15 -14.48
N ALA A 794 -51.30 11.93 -14.77
CA ALA A 794 -52.01 11.01 -15.65
C ALA A 794 -53.44 10.70 -15.15
N SER A 795 -53.64 10.57 -13.82
CA SER A 795 -54.98 10.36 -13.28
C SER A 795 -55.88 11.60 -13.31
N ARG A 796 -55.31 12.81 -13.25
CA ARG A 796 -56.08 14.06 -13.42
C ARG A 796 -56.48 14.22 -14.88
N GLU A 797 -55.56 14.00 -15.81
CA GLU A 797 -55.82 14.06 -17.25
C GLU A 797 -56.95 13.09 -17.65
N LEU A 798 -56.88 11.84 -17.19
CA LEU A 798 -57.90 10.82 -17.48
C LEU A 798 -59.23 11.05 -16.74
N ALA A 799 -59.24 11.80 -15.63
CA ALA A 799 -60.47 12.12 -14.90
C ALA A 799 -61.20 13.33 -15.52
N LEU A 800 -60.47 14.24 -16.17
CA LEU A 800 -61.03 15.38 -16.89
C LEU A 800 -61.72 14.95 -18.20
N THR A 801 -61.30 13.84 -18.81
CA THR A 801 -61.82 13.33 -20.09
C THR A 801 -62.70 12.08 -19.96
N ALA A 802 -63.13 11.75 -18.75
CA ALA A 802 -64.08 10.68 -18.48
C ALA A 802 -64.77 10.92 -17.12
N PRO A 803 -65.61 11.96 -16.99
CA PRO A 803 -66.29 12.26 -15.73
C PRO A 803 -67.28 11.14 -15.36
N ASP A 804 -67.25 10.72 -14.09
CA ASP A 804 -68.25 9.81 -13.50
C ASP A 804 -69.58 10.59 -13.27
N CYS A 805 -70.34 10.97 -14.31
CA CYS A 805 -71.67 11.60 -14.13
C CYS A 805 -72.64 11.29 -15.29
N CYS A 806 -73.61 10.40 -15.05
CA CYS A 806 -74.93 10.46 -15.70
C CYS A 806 -75.98 10.70 -14.59
N PRO A 807 -76.92 11.65 -14.72
CA PRO A 807 -78.01 11.86 -13.76
C PRO A 807 -79.05 10.73 -13.74
N THR A 808 -79.01 9.83 -14.73
CA THR A 808 -80.07 8.83 -14.98
C THR A 808 -79.51 7.41 -14.93
N GLY A 809 -79.53 6.79 -13.75
CA GLY A 809 -79.74 5.34 -13.47
C GLY A 809 -78.96 4.21 -14.18
N GLN A 810 -78.41 4.38 -15.38
CA GLN A 810 -77.69 3.34 -16.14
C GLN A 810 -76.27 3.81 -16.44
N ARG A 811 -75.28 3.04 -15.97
CA ARG A 811 -73.85 3.31 -16.22
C ARG A 811 -73.47 2.81 -17.62
N PRO A 812 -72.97 3.65 -18.52
CA PRO A 812 -72.32 3.15 -19.73
C PRO A 812 -71.09 2.29 -19.38
N PRO A 813 -70.76 1.27 -20.19
CA PRO A 813 -69.58 0.44 -19.94
C PRO A 813 -68.31 1.29 -20.07
N ARG A 814 -67.54 1.40 -18.98
CA ARG A 814 -66.24 2.12 -19.03
C ARG A 814 -65.35 1.56 -20.14
N PRO A 815 -64.68 2.44 -20.93
CA PRO A 815 -63.79 2.00 -22.00
C PRO A 815 -62.65 1.13 -21.46
N THR A 816 -62.25 0.14 -22.26
CA THR A 816 -61.17 -0.83 -21.99
C THR A 816 -59.85 -0.18 -21.50
N PRO A 817 -59.34 0.94 -22.07
CA PRO A 817 -58.12 1.60 -21.56
C PRO A 817 -58.26 2.18 -20.15
N CYS A 818 -59.44 2.70 -19.78
CA CYS A 818 -59.68 3.20 -18.43
C CYS A 818 -59.72 2.06 -17.40
N LYS A 819 -60.26 0.89 -17.78
CA LYS A 819 -60.18 -0.33 -16.97
C LYS A 819 -58.72 -0.82 -16.83
N ALA A 820 -57.93 -0.75 -17.89
CA ALA A 820 -56.51 -1.08 -17.87
C ALA A 820 -55.71 -0.12 -16.97
N TRP A 821 -56.01 1.18 -17.01
CA TRP A 821 -55.43 2.19 -16.11
C TRP A 821 -55.81 1.95 -14.65
N ASP A 822 -57.08 1.69 -14.35
CA ASP A 822 -57.54 1.37 -13.00
C ASP A 822 -56.91 0.09 -12.45
N HIS A 823 -56.69 -0.91 -13.31
CA HIS A 823 -55.98 -2.13 -12.96
C HIS A 823 -54.49 -1.85 -12.68
N PHE A 824 -53.81 -1.13 -13.58
CA PHE A 824 -52.41 -0.71 -13.42
C PHE A 824 -52.20 0.12 -12.16
N ARG A 825 -53.01 1.16 -11.95
CA ARG A 825 -52.94 2.04 -10.78
C ARG A 825 -53.19 1.28 -9.47
N ARG A 826 -54.12 0.31 -9.45
CA ARG A 826 -54.35 -0.56 -8.30
C ARG A 826 -53.18 -1.51 -8.06
N ARG A 827 -52.62 -2.11 -9.12
CA ARG A 827 -51.44 -3.00 -9.04
C ARG A 827 -50.21 -2.25 -8.54
N SER A 828 -49.89 -1.09 -9.12
CA SER A 828 -48.76 -0.22 -8.76
C SER A 828 -48.84 0.34 -7.33
N ARG A 829 -50.04 0.39 -6.75
CA ARG A 829 -50.28 0.82 -5.36
C ARG A 829 -50.52 -0.34 -4.39
N SER A 830 -50.62 -1.57 -4.88
CA SER A 830 -50.94 -2.75 -4.08
C SER A 830 -49.76 -3.24 -3.26
N GLY A 831 -50.03 -3.75 -2.06
CA GLY A 831 -49.05 -4.52 -1.28
C GLY A 831 -48.50 -5.73 -2.04
N ARG A 832 -49.26 -6.28 -2.99
CA ARG A 832 -48.85 -7.42 -3.82
C ARG A 832 -47.63 -7.11 -4.70
N MET A 833 -47.56 -5.91 -5.30
CA MET A 833 -46.39 -5.54 -6.12
C MET A 833 -45.15 -5.35 -5.25
N LYS A 834 -45.31 -4.78 -4.04
CA LYS A 834 -44.22 -4.69 -3.07
C LYS A 834 -43.73 -6.06 -2.63
N LEU A 835 -44.66 -6.98 -2.36
CA LEU A 835 -44.33 -8.36 -2.04
C LEU A 835 -43.54 -9.02 -3.17
N VAL A 836 -43.93 -8.81 -4.44
CA VAL A 836 -43.15 -9.29 -5.59
C VAL A 836 -41.74 -8.70 -5.59
N ILE A 837 -41.59 -7.37 -5.41
CA ILE A 837 -40.26 -6.72 -5.35
C ILE A 837 -39.40 -7.32 -4.22
N ILE A 838 -39.97 -7.47 -3.02
CA ILE A 838 -39.26 -8.02 -1.86
C ILE A 838 -38.90 -9.48 -2.10
N LEU A 839 -39.82 -10.32 -2.61
CA LEU A 839 -39.54 -11.72 -2.90
C LEU A 839 -38.50 -11.88 -4.01
N THR A 840 -38.56 -11.07 -5.07
CA THR A 840 -37.55 -11.07 -6.12
C THR A 840 -36.19 -10.63 -5.56
N TRP A 841 -36.15 -9.58 -4.73
CA TRP A 841 -34.92 -9.15 -4.07
C TRP A 841 -34.37 -10.23 -3.12
N MET A 842 -35.20 -10.84 -2.28
CA MET A 842 -34.80 -11.96 -1.41
C MET A 842 -34.29 -13.16 -2.21
N SER A 843 -34.92 -13.47 -3.35
CA SER A 843 -34.44 -14.55 -4.24
C SER A 843 -33.09 -14.21 -4.87
N TYR A 844 -32.87 -12.94 -5.24
CA TYR A 844 -31.58 -12.47 -5.74
C TYR A 844 -30.51 -12.53 -4.65
N VAL A 845 -30.82 -12.09 -3.42
CA VAL A 845 -29.91 -12.19 -2.27
C VAL A 845 -29.58 -13.65 -1.96
N GLY A 846 -30.57 -14.54 -1.97
CA GLY A 846 -30.37 -15.98 -1.79
C GLY A 846 -29.49 -16.60 -2.87
N LEU A 847 -29.72 -16.25 -4.14
CA LEU A 847 -28.89 -16.70 -5.26
C LEU A 847 -27.45 -16.15 -5.14
N ALA A 848 -27.30 -14.87 -4.81
CA ALA A 848 -25.99 -14.26 -4.59
C ALA A 848 -25.24 -14.95 -3.44
N PHE A 849 -25.92 -15.26 -2.34
CA PHE A 849 -25.34 -16.01 -1.22
C PHE A 849 -24.90 -17.43 -1.64
N LEU A 850 -25.72 -18.14 -2.42
CA LEU A 850 -25.35 -19.44 -2.98
C LEU A 850 -24.14 -19.35 -3.92
N LEU A 851 -24.11 -18.34 -4.79
CA LEU A 851 -22.99 -18.08 -5.68
C LEU A 851 -21.71 -17.75 -4.89
N PHE A 852 -21.79 -16.90 -3.88
CA PHE A 852 -20.65 -16.55 -3.01
C PHE A 852 -20.14 -17.74 -2.19
N ARG A 853 -20.96 -18.76 -1.93
CA ARG A 853 -20.50 -19.99 -1.28
C ARG A 853 -19.64 -20.87 -2.20
N HIS A 854 -19.85 -20.77 -3.51
CA HIS A 854 -19.20 -21.64 -4.50
C HIS A 854 -18.13 -20.93 -5.35
N LEU A 855 -18.12 -19.60 -5.37
CA LEU A 855 -17.21 -18.79 -6.18
C LEU A 855 -16.26 -17.98 -5.29
N GLU A 856 -15.06 -17.75 -5.79
CA GLU A 856 -14.00 -17.07 -5.04
C GLU A 856 -14.41 -15.64 -4.64
N LEU A 857 -14.35 -15.36 -3.34
CA LEU A 857 -14.48 -14.00 -2.83
C LEU A 857 -13.25 -13.18 -3.26
N PRO A 858 -13.41 -11.89 -3.58
CA PRO A 858 -12.27 -11.00 -3.79
C PRO A 858 -11.39 -11.03 -2.54
N ALA A 859 -10.06 -11.06 -2.74
CA ALA A 859 -9.15 -11.04 -1.61
C ALA A 859 -9.33 -9.76 -0.79
N GLN A 860 -9.31 -9.94 0.51
CA GLN A 860 -9.43 -8.86 1.47
C GLN A 860 -8.07 -8.16 1.57
N VAL A 861 -8.05 -6.83 1.42
CA VAL A 861 -6.79 -6.04 1.46
C VAL A 861 -6.66 -5.26 2.77
N THR A 862 -7.81 -4.99 3.41
CA THR A 862 -7.96 -4.23 4.65
C THR A 862 -7.31 -4.90 5.87
N ARG A 863 -6.59 -4.10 6.65
CA ARG A 863 -5.96 -4.49 7.91
C ARG A 863 -6.89 -4.31 9.11
N GLY A 864 -6.97 -5.34 9.96
CA GLY A 864 -7.57 -5.25 11.29
C GLY A 864 -9.04 -5.67 11.37
N PRO A 865 -9.47 -6.35 12.45
CA PRO A 865 -10.77 -7.00 12.53
C PRO A 865 -11.96 -6.03 12.49
N ILE A 866 -11.83 -4.86 13.11
CA ILE A 866 -12.89 -3.84 13.12
C ILE A 866 -13.02 -3.24 11.72
N SER A 867 -11.89 -2.83 11.13
CA SER A 867 -11.87 -2.24 9.77
C SER A 867 -12.44 -3.21 8.74
N ILE A 868 -12.07 -4.49 8.82
CA ILE A 868 -12.63 -5.59 8.03
C ILE A 868 -14.16 -5.66 8.19
N ALA A 869 -14.67 -5.70 9.42
CA ALA A 869 -16.11 -5.81 9.67
C ALA A 869 -16.89 -4.61 9.12
N TRP A 870 -16.33 -3.40 9.25
CA TRP A 870 -16.90 -2.17 8.72
C TRP A 870 -16.92 -2.13 7.20
N GLU A 871 -15.79 -2.45 6.57
CA GLU A 871 -15.68 -2.47 5.11
C GLU A 871 -16.69 -3.47 4.51
N GLN A 872 -16.75 -4.68 5.08
CA GLN A 872 -17.71 -5.71 4.67
C GLN A 872 -19.16 -5.26 4.90
N GLY A 873 -19.47 -4.70 6.07
CA GLY A 873 -20.81 -4.20 6.40
C GLY A 873 -21.28 -3.12 5.42
N VAL A 874 -20.44 -2.11 5.17
CA VAL A 874 -20.77 -1.02 4.22
C VAL A 874 -20.87 -1.54 2.79
N LEU A 875 -19.99 -2.46 2.37
CA LEU A 875 -20.06 -3.11 1.07
C LEU A 875 -21.38 -3.88 0.90
N PHE A 876 -21.78 -4.69 1.87
CA PHE A 876 -23.05 -5.42 1.84
C PHE A 876 -24.23 -4.45 1.75
N CYS A 877 -24.26 -3.39 2.58
CA CYS A 877 -25.30 -2.36 2.52
C CYS A 877 -25.36 -1.69 1.14
N ALA A 878 -24.22 -1.36 0.53
CA ALA A 878 -24.16 -0.74 -0.79
C ALA A 878 -24.64 -1.67 -1.91
N VAL A 879 -24.18 -2.93 -1.91
CA VAL A 879 -24.60 -3.93 -2.90
C VAL A 879 -26.07 -4.27 -2.74
N PHE A 880 -26.59 -4.45 -1.53
CA PHE A 880 -28.00 -4.77 -1.33
C PHE A 880 -28.94 -3.61 -1.67
N SER A 881 -28.57 -2.38 -1.32
CA SER A 881 -29.37 -1.19 -1.61
C SER A 881 -29.44 -0.89 -3.12
N ILE A 882 -28.32 -0.95 -3.84
CA ILE A 882 -28.33 -0.74 -5.29
C ILE A 882 -29.13 -1.83 -6.02
N ASN A 883 -28.99 -3.10 -5.62
CA ASN A 883 -29.74 -4.18 -6.25
C ASN A 883 -31.24 -4.05 -5.97
N LEU A 884 -31.63 -3.62 -4.77
CA LEU A 884 -33.03 -3.29 -4.46
C LEU A 884 -33.55 -2.17 -5.37
N LEU A 885 -32.76 -1.12 -5.61
CA LEU A 885 -33.12 -0.01 -6.50
C LEU A 885 -33.27 -0.49 -7.96
N ILE A 886 -32.38 -1.35 -8.43
CA ILE A 886 -32.45 -1.94 -9.78
C ILE A 886 -33.72 -2.78 -9.93
N ILE A 887 -34.00 -3.69 -9.00
CA ILE A 887 -35.20 -4.53 -9.03
C ILE A 887 -36.46 -3.68 -8.95
N TYR A 888 -36.47 -2.67 -8.07
CA TYR A 888 -37.55 -1.70 -7.99
C TYR A 888 -37.79 -1.05 -9.36
N GLY A 889 -36.73 -0.57 -10.01
CA GLY A 889 -36.83 0.04 -11.33
C GLY A 889 -37.33 -0.91 -12.42
N VAL A 890 -36.78 -2.13 -12.49
CA VAL A 890 -37.17 -3.15 -13.47
C VAL A 890 -38.64 -3.54 -13.34
N VAL A 891 -39.11 -3.80 -12.11
CA VAL A 891 -40.51 -4.20 -11.88
C VAL A 891 -41.48 -3.06 -12.21
N HIS A 892 -41.10 -1.81 -11.93
CA HIS A 892 -41.87 -0.64 -12.33
C HIS A 892 -41.88 -0.43 -13.86
N ASN A 893 -40.73 -0.57 -14.54
CA ASN A 893 -40.62 -0.49 -16.00
C ASN A 893 -41.49 -1.54 -16.70
N LEU A 894 -41.42 -2.80 -16.26
CA LEU A 894 -42.22 -3.89 -16.82
C LEU A 894 -43.72 -3.68 -16.56
N SER A 895 -44.09 -3.23 -15.36
CA SER A 895 -45.50 -2.94 -15.04
C SER A 895 -46.05 -1.81 -15.92
N CYS A 896 -45.24 -0.77 -16.17
CA CYS A 896 -45.60 0.30 -17.08
C CYS A 896 -45.70 -0.23 -18.52
N SER A 897 -44.77 -1.07 -18.99
CA SER A 897 -44.81 -1.59 -20.36
C SER A 897 -46.05 -2.45 -20.61
N PHE A 898 -46.47 -3.27 -19.64
CA PHE A 898 -47.71 -4.05 -19.77
C PHE A 898 -48.96 -3.15 -19.86
N PHE A 899 -49.01 -2.06 -19.10
CA PHE A 899 -50.08 -1.07 -19.22
C PHE A 899 -50.05 -0.40 -20.60
N VAL A 900 -48.90 0.11 -21.01
CA VAL A 900 -48.71 0.82 -22.28
C VAL A 900 -49.08 -0.08 -23.46
N ARG A 901 -48.69 -1.36 -23.47
CA ARG A 901 -49.08 -2.33 -24.52
C ARG A 901 -50.59 -2.49 -24.62
N LYS A 902 -51.29 -2.70 -23.50
CA LYS A 902 -52.75 -2.82 -23.50
C LYS A 902 -53.45 -1.56 -24.02
N VAL A 903 -52.88 -0.38 -23.79
CA VAL A 903 -53.40 0.87 -24.35
C VAL A 903 -53.01 1.02 -25.82
N ALA A 904 -51.81 0.59 -26.22
CA ALA A 904 -51.34 0.60 -27.61
C ALA A 904 -52.23 -0.24 -28.53
N ASP A 905 -52.64 -1.43 -28.06
CA ASP A 905 -53.53 -2.31 -28.81
C ASP A 905 -54.90 -1.64 -29.06
N TRP A 906 -55.43 -0.96 -28.04
CA TRP A 906 -56.68 -0.21 -28.14
C TRP A 906 -56.55 1.03 -29.05
N LEU A 907 -55.44 1.76 -28.98
CA LEU A 907 -55.18 2.94 -29.83
C LEU A 907 -55.15 2.61 -31.33
N GLY A 908 -54.94 1.35 -31.71
CA GLY A 908 -55.00 0.91 -33.11
C GLY A 908 -56.43 0.71 -33.64
N ASN A 909 -57.39 0.41 -32.76
CA ASN A 909 -58.79 0.19 -33.13
C ASN A 909 -59.74 0.56 -31.96
N PRO A 910 -60.00 1.85 -31.72
CA PRO A 910 -60.86 2.32 -30.64
C PRO A 910 -62.34 1.98 -30.90
N ASP A 911 -63.04 1.52 -29.86
CA ASP A 911 -64.48 1.23 -29.90
C ASP A 911 -65.30 2.49 -30.26
N ALA A 912 -66.45 2.32 -30.93
CA ALA A 912 -67.37 3.41 -31.36
C ALA A 912 -67.78 4.39 -30.24
N PHE A 913 -67.68 3.98 -28.98
CA PHE A 913 -67.93 4.83 -27.79
C PHE A 913 -66.95 6.01 -27.65
N ALA A 914 -65.78 5.95 -28.29
CA ALA A 914 -64.78 7.02 -28.26
C ALA A 914 -65.06 8.16 -29.25
N GLU A 915 -66.11 8.05 -30.08
CA GLU A 915 -66.38 9.00 -31.15
C GLU A 915 -67.17 10.25 -30.73
N SER A 916 -67.77 10.31 -29.52
CA SER A 916 -68.90 11.23 -29.32
C SER A 916 -68.85 12.16 -28.09
N ASP A 917 -67.69 12.69 -27.65
CA ASP A 917 -67.60 14.10 -27.14
C ASP A 917 -66.28 14.48 -26.39
N GLU A 918 -65.36 13.57 -26.05
CA GLU A 918 -64.10 13.94 -25.33
C GLU A 918 -62.81 13.32 -25.91
N PRO A 919 -61.65 14.01 -25.87
CA PRO A 919 -60.42 13.63 -26.58
C PRO A 919 -59.58 12.58 -25.80
N LEU A 920 -60.16 11.40 -25.58
CA LEU A 920 -59.55 10.30 -24.83
C LEU A 920 -58.22 9.79 -25.45
N HIS A 921 -58.12 9.80 -26.78
CA HIS A 921 -56.90 9.41 -27.52
C HIS A 921 -55.68 10.25 -27.11
N THR A 922 -55.83 11.58 -27.06
CA THR A 922 -54.75 12.49 -26.67
C THR A 922 -54.46 12.45 -25.17
N ALA A 923 -55.49 12.27 -24.33
CA ALA A 923 -55.31 12.13 -22.89
C ALA A 923 -54.53 10.85 -22.54
N LEU A 924 -54.82 9.73 -23.21
CA LEU A 924 -54.07 8.49 -23.06
C LEU A 924 -52.62 8.64 -23.52
N MET A 925 -52.37 9.27 -24.67
CA MET A 925 -51.00 9.49 -25.14
C MET A 925 -50.19 10.39 -24.20
N ARG A 926 -50.78 11.47 -23.66
CA ARG A 926 -50.15 12.30 -22.61
C ARG A 926 -49.91 11.52 -21.32
N SER A 927 -50.86 10.68 -20.91
CA SER A 927 -50.73 9.82 -19.73
C SER A 927 -49.57 8.83 -19.88
N ILE A 928 -49.38 8.25 -21.07
CA ILE A 928 -48.24 7.41 -21.42
C ILE A 928 -46.95 8.24 -21.38
N GLY A 929 -46.95 9.46 -21.93
CA GLY A 929 -45.83 10.39 -21.87
C GLY A 929 -45.37 10.70 -20.44
N TYR A 930 -46.29 11.01 -19.52
CA TYR A 930 -45.97 11.27 -18.12
C TYR A 930 -45.37 10.05 -17.41
N VAL A 931 -45.93 8.86 -17.63
CA VAL A 931 -45.50 7.63 -16.93
C VAL A 931 -44.22 7.06 -17.55
N ALA A 932 -44.15 6.94 -18.87
CA ALA A 932 -42.98 6.41 -19.58
C ALA A 932 -41.79 7.39 -19.53
N GLY A 933 -42.03 8.70 -19.61
CA GLY A 933 -40.98 9.71 -19.48
C GLY A 933 -40.32 9.69 -18.10
N ALA A 934 -41.12 9.71 -17.03
CA ALA A 934 -40.60 9.64 -15.65
C ALA A 934 -39.81 8.35 -15.39
N MET A 935 -40.27 7.21 -15.92
CA MET A 935 -39.60 5.92 -15.72
C MET A 935 -38.37 5.73 -16.61
N THR A 936 -38.31 6.36 -17.79
CA THR A 936 -37.13 6.29 -18.66
C THR A 936 -35.97 7.08 -18.08
N GLN A 937 -36.22 8.20 -17.40
CA GLN A 937 -35.19 8.99 -16.71
C GLN A 937 -34.63 8.31 -15.46
N MET A 938 -35.35 7.33 -14.88
CA MET A 938 -34.92 6.61 -13.70
C MET A 938 -33.62 5.80 -13.93
N ILE A 939 -33.31 5.45 -15.17
CA ILE A 939 -32.12 4.66 -15.50
C ILE A 939 -30.82 5.35 -15.05
N TYR A 940 -30.78 6.67 -14.97
CA TYR A 940 -29.58 7.37 -14.51
C TYR A 940 -29.21 7.01 -13.08
N TYR A 941 -30.18 6.83 -12.18
CA TYR A 941 -29.90 6.67 -10.76
C TYR A 941 -29.11 5.39 -10.41
N PRO A 942 -29.49 4.18 -10.89
CA PRO A 942 -28.67 3.00 -10.64
C PRO A 942 -27.32 3.06 -11.36
N PHE A 943 -27.23 3.69 -12.54
CA PHE A 943 -25.99 3.80 -13.29
C PHE A 943 -24.96 4.75 -12.64
N THR A 944 -25.42 5.84 -12.00
CA THR A 944 -24.53 6.69 -11.19
C THR A 944 -24.03 5.96 -9.94
N LEU A 945 -24.86 5.13 -9.30
CA LEU A 945 -24.43 4.28 -8.18
C LEU A 945 -23.45 3.18 -8.62
N LEU A 946 -23.66 2.56 -9.79
CA LEU A 946 -22.73 1.60 -10.37
C LEU A 946 -21.37 2.24 -10.67
N PHE A 947 -21.37 3.46 -11.22
CA PHE A 947 -20.14 4.24 -11.40
C PHE A 947 -19.43 4.51 -10.06
N LEU A 948 -20.15 4.90 -9.01
CA LEU A 948 -19.55 5.09 -7.68
C LEU A 948 -18.96 3.80 -7.11
N LEU A 949 -19.64 2.66 -7.26
CA LEU A 949 -19.10 1.36 -6.84
C LEU A 949 -17.86 0.96 -7.64
N MET A 950 -17.80 1.31 -8.93
CA MET A 950 -16.63 1.08 -9.77
C MET A 950 -15.48 2.01 -9.40
N ALA A 951 -15.76 3.29 -9.17
CA ALA A 951 -14.79 4.27 -8.67
C ALA A 951 -14.24 3.86 -7.29
N ALA A 952 -15.07 3.28 -6.42
CA ALA A 952 -14.66 2.73 -5.13
C ALA A 952 -13.74 1.50 -5.25
N ARG A 953 -13.51 0.95 -6.45
CA ARG A 953 -12.50 -0.09 -6.71
C ARG A 953 -11.35 0.42 -7.57
N HIS A 954 -11.19 1.74 -7.70
CA HIS A 954 -10.07 2.30 -8.44
C HIS A 954 -8.74 1.99 -7.74
N SER A 955 -7.70 1.72 -8.53
CA SER A 955 -6.34 1.42 -8.03
C SER A 955 -5.67 2.58 -7.28
N LEU A 956 -6.32 3.73 -7.17
CA LEU A 956 -5.80 4.91 -6.47
C LEU A 956 -5.98 4.78 -4.95
N PHE A 957 -6.99 4.02 -4.51
CA PHE A 957 -7.25 3.80 -3.09
C PHE A 957 -6.53 2.57 -2.58
N ASP A 958 -6.68 1.44 -3.28
CA ASP A 958 -6.05 0.18 -2.92
C ASP A 958 -5.90 -0.75 -4.14
N ASN A 959 -5.19 -1.88 -4.00
CA ASN A 959 -5.06 -2.89 -5.05
C ASN A 959 -6.24 -3.86 -5.07
N PHE A 960 -7.41 -3.35 -5.39
CA PHE A 960 -8.61 -4.17 -5.51
C PHE A 960 -8.58 -5.07 -6.75
N ASP A 961 -8.73 -6.37 -6.54
CA ASP A 961 -8.92 -7.32 -7.65
C ASP A 961 -10.25 -7.09 -8.38
N TRP A 962 -10.31 -7.46 -9.66
CA TRP A 962 -11.55 -7.44 -10.46
C TRP A 962 -11.98 -8.88 -10.80
N PRO A 963 -12.59 -9.62 -9.85
CA PRO A 963 -13.02 -10.98 -10.13
C PRO A 963 -14.09 -11.00 -11.22
N VAL A 964 -13.99 -11.97 -12.13
CA VAL A 964 -14.90 -12.12 -13.30
C VAL A 964 -16.37 -12.19 -12.86
N LEU A 965 -16.65 -12.81 -11.70
CA LEU A 965 -17.99 -12.86 -11.13
C LEU A 965 -18.55 -11.46 -10.86
N LEU A 966 -17.75 -10.56 -10.29
CA LEU A 966 -18.20 -9.20 -9.95
C LEU A 966 -18.52 -8.41 -11.24
N ILE A 967 -17.66 -8.53 -12.26
CA ILE A 967 -17.90 -7.94 -13.58
C ILE A 967 -19.19 -8.49 -14.18
N THR A 968 -19.39 -9.81 -14.09
CA THR A 968 -20.57 -10.50 -14.64
C THR A 968 -21.85 -10.06 -13.94
N VAL A 969 -21.84 -9.96 -12.61
CA VAL A 969 -22.99 -9.48 -11.83
C VAL A 969 -23.33 -8.03 -12.20
N PHE A 970 -22.34 -7.15 -12.30
CA PHE A 970 -22.59 -5.77 -12.74
C PHE A 970 -23.10 -5.70 -14.18
N ALA A 971 -22.57 -6.53 -15.09
CA ALA A 971 -23.00 -6.59 -16.49
C ALA A 971 -24.44 -7.10 -16.63
N ILE A 972 -24.81 -8.18 -15.92
CA ILE A 972 -26.16 -8.73 -15.92
C ILE A 972 -27.16 -7.72 -15.33
N SER A 973 -26.85 -7.14 -14.17
CA SER A 973 -27.72 -6.16 -13.52
C SER A 973 -27.94 -4.92 -14.39
N SER A 974 -26.88 -4.42 -15.04
CA SER A 974 -26.97 -3.33 -16.02
C SER A 974 -27.79 -3.74 -17.24
N GLY A 975 -27.58 -4.95 -17.76
CA GLY A 975 -28.29 -5.50 -18.93
C GLY A 975 -29.79 -5.66 -18.69
N VAL A 976 -30.20 -6.21 -17.55
CA VAL A 976 -31.62 -6.36 -17.18
C VAL A 976 -32.30 -5.00 -17.04
N LEU A 977 -31.62 -4.03 -16.40
CA LEU A 977 -32.14 -2.67 -16.28
C LEU A 977 -32.34 -2.03 -17.66
N LEU A 978 -31.33 -2.10 -18.53
CA LEU A 978 -31.40 -1.59 -19.91
C LEU A 978 -32.51 -2.27 -20.72
N ALA A 979 -32.61 -3.60 -20.67
CA ALA A 979 -33.62 -4.37 -21.36
C ALA A 979 -35.04 -3.97 -20.91
N SER A 980 -35.26 -3.79 -19.60
CA SER A 980 -36.56 -3.36 -19.06
C SER A 980 -36.97 -1.98 -19.57
N THR A 981 -36.01 -1.03 -19.63
CA THR A 981 -36.25 0.32 -20.12
C THR A 981 -36.48 0.34 -21.63
N LEU A 982 -35.74 -0.48 -22.39
CA LEU A 982 -35.95 -0.66 -23.83
C LEU A 982 -37.33 -1.25 -24.14
N VAL A 983 -37.79 -2.22 -23.36
CA VAL A 983 -39.12 -2.81 -23.49
C VAL A 983 -40.22 -1.78 -23.24
N LEU A 984 -40.06 -0.93 -22.22
CA LEU A 984 -40.96 0.19 -21.95
C LEU A 984 -40.98 1.19 -23.11
N ARG A 985 -39.80 1.59 -23.59
CA ARG A 985 -39.67 2.55 -24.69
C ARG A 985 -40.29 2.03 -25.98
N ARG A 986 -39.98 0.80 -26.40
CA ARG A 986 -40.59 0.15 -27.57
C ARG A 986 -42.10 0.08 -27.46
N SER A 987 -42.62 -0.18 -26.26
CA SER A 987 -44.07 -0.24 -26.03
C SER A 987 -44.72 1.15 -26.19
N ALA A 988 -44.06 2.22 -25.72
CA ALA A 988 -44.53 3.60 -25.89
C ALA A 988 -44.44 4.05 -27.37
N ASP A 989 -43.38 3.69 -28.07
CA ASP A 989 -43.23 3.96 -29.50
C ASP A 989 -44.29 3.23 -30.33
N GLN A 990 -44.62 1.99 -29.97
CA GLN A 990 -45.71 1.25 -30.61
C GLN A 990 -47.07 1.92 -30.37
N ALA A 991 -47.33 2.37 -29.14
CA ALA A 991 -48.55 3.10 -28.81
C ALA A 991 -48.68 4.37 -29.65
N ARG A 992 -47.58 5.11 -29.83
CA ARG A 992 -47.53 6.29 -30.70
C ARG A 992 -47.82 5.93 -32.15
N LYS A 993 -47.14 4.92 -32.71
CA LYS A 993 -47.33 4.48 -34.10
C LYS A 993 -48.80 4.13 -34.36
N ASN A 994 -49.40 3.32 -33.50
CA ASN A 994 -50.81 2.93 -33.61
C ASN A 994 -51.75 4.13 -33.53
N ALA A 995 -51.50 5.09 -32.62
CA ALA A 995 -52.30 6.30 -32.51
C ALA A 995 -52.19 7.20 -33.75
N VAL A 996 -50.98 7.37 -34.30
CA VAL A 996 -50.72 8.18 -35.49
C VAL A 996 -51.35 7.55 -36.73
N THR A 997 -51.16 6.25 -36.96
CA THR A 997 -51.73 5.55 -38.12
C THR A 997 -53.26 5.58 -38.07
N TRP A 998 -53.84 5.36 -36.89
CA TRP A 998 -55.29 5.47 -36.72
C TRP A 998 -55.80 6.89 -37.01
N LEU A 999 -55.15 7.93 -36.47
CA LEU A 999 -55.52 9.33 -36.71
C LEU A 999 -55.37 9.73 -38.19
N GLN A 1000 -54.31 9.28 -38.87
CA GLN A 1000 -54.11 9.51 -40.30
C GLN A 1000 -55.21 8.84 -41.14
N ASN A 1001 -55.53 7.57 -40.85
CA ASN A 1001 -56.62 6.87 -41.52
C ASN A 1001 -57.98 7.53 -41.26
N ARG A 1002 -58.19 8.08 -40.06
CA ARG A 1002 -59.39 8.82 -39.70
C ARG A 1002 -59.49 10.16 -40.42
N ILE A 1003 -58.39 10.91 -40.54
CA ILE A 1003 -58.34 12.15 -41.34
C ILE A 1003 -58.66 11.84 -42.80
N ALA A 1004 -58.08 10.77 -43.36
CA ALA A 1004 -58.36 10.34 -44.74
C ALA A 1004 -59.82 9.95 -44.94
N SER A 1005 -60.43 9.19 -44.01
CA SER A 1005 -61.83 8.77 -44.11
C SER A 1005 -62.81 9.94 -43.92
N LEU A 1006 -62.52 10.88 -43.02
CA LEU A 1006 -63.29 12.10 -42.84
C LEU A 1006 -63.20 13.01 -44.08
N ASN A 1007 -62.01 13.19 -44.65
CA ASN A 1007 -61.81 13.92 -45.91
C ASN A 1007 -62.63 13.29 -47.05
N TRP A 1008 -62.60 11.97 -47.18
CA TRP A 1008 -63.38 11.25 -48.19
C TRP A 1008 -64.90 11.40 -47.98
N GLN A 1009 -65.39 11.27 -46.74
CA GLN A 1009 -66.80 11.48 -46.40
C GLN A 1009 -67.27 12.92 -46.67
N MET A 1010 -66.42 13.93 -46.43
CA MET A 1010 -66.72 15.32 -46.74
C MET A 1010 -66.82 15.60 -48.24
N THR A 1011 -66.01 14.94 -49.07
CA THR A 1011 -66.10 15.05 -50.53
C THR A 1011 -67.33 14.36 -51.12
N ALA A 1012 -67.88 13.34 -50.46
CA ALA A 1012 -69.01 12.55 -50.96
C ALA A 1012 -70.41 13.10 -50.62
N GLN A 1013 -70.55 14.08 -49.71
CA GLN A 1013 -71.86 14.55 -49.20
C GLN A 1013 -72.24 15.95 -49.69
N THR A 1014 -73.53 16.14 -50.01
CA THR A 1014 -74.08 17.35 -50.65
C THR A 1014 -74.73 18.36 -49.68
N THR A 1015 -75.08 17.97 -48.45
CA THR A 1015 -75.79 18.86 -47.49
C THR A 1015 -74.86 19.72 -46.64
N ALA A 1016 -75.11 21.04 -46.61
CA ALA A 1016 -74.27 22.03 -45.92
C ALA A 1016 -74.14 21.82 -44.40
N ALA A 1017 -75.20 21.29 -43.75
CA ALA A 1017 -75.19 21.02 -42.30
C ALA A 1017 -74.28 19.85 -41.91
N VAL A 1018 -74.20 18.82 -42.76
CA VAL A 1018 -73.35 17.64 -42.50
C VAL A 1018 -71.88 17.96 -42.82
N ARG A 1019 -71.63 18.75 -43.87
CA ARG A 1019 -70.29 19.26 -44.21
C ARG A 1019 -69.68 20.12 -43.09
N ARG A 1020 -70.46 20.99 -42.43
CA ARG A 1020 -69.99 21.76 -41.26
C ARG A 1020 -69.61 20.86 -40.07
N ARG A 1021 -70.39 19.80 -39.79
CA ARG A 1021 -70.07 18.82 -38.75
C ARG A 1021 -68.80 18.02 -39.10
N GLY A 1022 -68.63 17.64 -40.36
CA GLY A 1022 -67.42 16.98 -40.87
C GLY A 1022 -66.16 17.85 -40.74
N GLN A 1023 -66.25 19.16 -41.04
CA GLN A 1023 -65.13 20.10 -40.90
C GLN A 1023 -64.64 20.24 -39.46
N VAL A 1024 -65.57 20.33 -38.50
CA VAL A 1024 -65.23 20.38 -37.06
C VAL A 1024 -64.56 19.08 -36.61
N ALA A 1025 -65.00 17.92 -37.12
CA ALA A 1025 -64.37 16.63 -36.82
C ALA A 1025 -62.97 16.49 -37.44
N LEU A 1026 -62.76 17.01 -38.66
CA LEU A 1026 -61.46 17.03 -39.33
C LEU A 1026 -60.46 17.91 -38.57
N GLN A 1027 -60.81 19.16 -38.28
CA GLN A 1027 -59.95 20.08 -37.53
C GLN A 1027 -59.57 19.50 -36.17
N ARG A 1028 -60.49 18.78 -35.52
CA ARG A 1028 -60.23 18.08 -34.27
C ARG A 1028 -59.24 16.93 -34.44
N ALA A 1029 -59.38 16.10 -35.49
CA ALA A 1029 -58.47 15.00 -35.77
C ALA A 1029 -57.05 15.48 -36.14
N GLU A 1030 -56.94 16.57 -36.92
CA GLU A 1030 -55.67 17.24 -37.22
C GLU A 1030 -55.01 17.82 -35.97
N TRP A 1031 -55.79 18.47 -35.10
CA TRP A 1031 -55.30 18.96 -33.81
C TRP A 1031 -54.82 17.81 -32.92
N GLN A 1032 -55.55 16.69 -32.85
CA GLN A 1032 -55.15 15.50 -32.11
C GLN A 1032 -53.85 14.89 -32.66
N LEU A 1033 -53.69 14.83 -33.97
CA LEU A 1033 -52.47 14.36 -34.62
C LEU A 1033 -51.28 15.28 -34.28
N GLY A 1034 -51.48 16.59 -34.31
CA GLY A 1034 -50.49 17.58 -33.87
C GLY A 1034 -50.07 17.38 -32.40
N GLN A 1035 -51.03 17.17 -31.51
CA GLN A 1035 -50.78 16.91 -30.08
C GLN A 1035 -50.04 15.58 -29.84
N VAL A 1036 -50.43 14.49 -30.51
CA VAL A 1036 -49.74 13.18 -30.40
C VAL A 1036 -48.31 13.27 -30.93
N ASN A 1037 -48.08 14.02 -32.01
CA ASN A 1037 -46.74 14.26 -32.54
C ASN A 1037 -45.86 15.10 -31.59
N GLN A 1038 -46.43 16.11 -30.92
CA GLN A 1038 -45.72 16.90 -29.91
C GLN A 1038 -45.33 16.07 -28.67
N VAL A 1039 -46.23 15.22 -28.17
CA VAL A 1039 -45.94 14.33 -27.02
C VAL A 1039 -44.81 13.34 -27.35
N GLY A 1040 -44.69 12.94 -28.61
CA GLY A 1040 -43.61 12.07 -29.08
C GLY A 1040 -42.26 12.77 -29.33
N GLY A 1041 -42.25 14.09 -29.55
CA GLY A 1041 -41.05 14.87 -29.88
C GLY A 1041 -40.10 15.07 -28.69
N ALA A 1042 -40.64 15.41 -27.52
CA ALA A 1042 -39.82 15.77 -26.34
C ALA A 1042 -39.43 14.57 -25.44
N ALA A 1043 -40.09 13.41 -25.57
CA ALA A 1043 -39.91 12.28 -24.64
C ALA A 1043 -39.27 11.03 -25.25
N LEU A 1044 -39.22 10.89 -26.59
CA LEU A 1044 -38.89 9.62 -27.25
C LEU A 1044 -37.93 9.71 -28.45
N THR A 1045 -37.71 10.90 -29.05
CA THR A 1045 -36.92 11.04 -30.29
C THR A 1045 -36.06 12.31 -30.34
N GLU A 1046 -35.08 12.45 -29.44
CA GLU A 1046 -33.96 13.39 -29.65
C GLU A 1046 -32.66 12.61 -29.89
N GLY A 1047 -31.77 13.17 -30.72
CA GLY A 1047 -30.59 12.55 -31.35
C GLY A 1047 -29.64 11.68 -30.51
N ILE A 1048 -28.61 11.11 -31.17
CA ILE A 1048 -27.74 10.05 -30.64
C ILE A 1048 -27.19 10.39 -29.24
N PHE A 1049 -26.72 11.62 -29.02
CA PHE A 1049 -26.17 12.09 -27.74
C PHE A 1049 -27.20 12.64 -26.74
N SER A 1050 -28.47 12.81 -27.11
CA SER A 1050 -29.60 13.15 -26.22
C SER A 1050 -30.39 11.92 -25.77
N ASN A 1051 -30.07 10.74 -26.30
CA ASN A 1051 -30.72 9.50 -25.92
C ASN A 1051 -30.38 9.14 -24.45
N PRO A 1052 -31.39 9.06 -23.55
CA PRO A 1052 -31.13 8.84 -22.14
C PRO A 1052 -30.50 7.48 -21.83
N LEU A 1053 -30.73 6.50 -22.70
CA LEU A 1053 -30.11 5.17 -22.60
C LEU A 1053 -28.61 5.22 -22.91
N LEU A 1054 -28.21 5.94 -23.97
CA LEU A 1054 -26.80 6.08 -24.33
C LEU A 1054 -26.04 6.85 -23.24
N ARG A 1055 -26.62 7.95 -22.75
CA ARG A 1055 -26.04 8.73 -21.64
C ARG A 1055 -25.86 7.86 -20.39
N ALA A 1056 -26.86 7.07 -20.01
CA ALA A 1056 -26.78 6.22 -18.82
C ALA A 1056 -25.68 5.16 -18.92
N VAL A 1057 -25.49 4.56 -20.10
CA VAL A 1057 -24.42 3.57 -20.36
C VAL A 1057 -23.03 4.21 -20.40
N LEU A 1058 -22.91 5.45 -20.87
CA LEU A 1058 -21.64 6.16 -20.96
C LEU A 1058 -21.14 6.68 -19.60
N ILE A 1059 -22.02 6.88 -18.61
CA ILE A 1059 -21.64 7.32 -17.24
C ILE A 1059 -20.59 6.39 -16.61
N PRO A 1060 -20.77 5.05 -16.58
CA PRO A 1060 -19.73 4.18 -16.06
C PRO A 1060 -18.54 3.98 -17.01
N ILE A 1061 -18.69 4.11 -18.32
CA ILE A 1061 -17.68 3.63 -19.30
C ILE A 1061 -16.68 4.73 -19.74
N GLY A 1062 -16.90 6.02 -19.47
CA GLY A 1062 -16.03 7.09 -20.01
C GLY A 1062 -15.71 8.26 -19.07
N GLY A 1063 -14.53 8.88 -19.27
CA GLY A 1063 -14.08 10.10 -18.57
C GLY A 1063 -14.98 11.33 -18.78
N THR A 1064 -15.89 11.29 -19.77
CA THR A 1064 -16.93 12.31 -20.01
C THR A 1064 -18.11 12.22 -19.03
N GLY A 1065 -18.24 11.14 -18.25
CA GLY A 1065 -19.32 10.95 -17.28
C GLY A 1065 -19.32 11.97 -16.14
N LEU A 1066 -18.15 12.49 -15.76
CA LEU A 1066 -18.01 13.51 -14.71
C LEU A 1066 -18.61 14.86 -15.13
N LEU A 1067 -18.33 15.32 -16.36
CA LEU A 1067 -18.89 16.55 -16.93
C LEU A 1067 -20.42 16.47 -17.07
N GLN A 1068 -20.94 15.28 -17.42
CA GLN A 1068 -22.37 15.06 -17.58
C GLN A 1068 -23.11 14.93 -16.24
N LEU A 1069 -22.46 14.37 -15.21
CA LEU A 1069 -22.97 14.38 -13.83
C LEU A 1069 -23.15 15.81 -13.32
N MET A 1070 -22.21 16.72 -13.62
CA MET A 1070 -22.34 18.14 -13.27
C MET A 1070 -23.50 18.83 -14.00
N GLU A 1071 -23.72 18.50 -15.27
CA GLU A 1071 -24.84 19.04 -16.05
C GLU A 1071 -26.21 18.54 -15.52
N VAL A 1072 -26.30 17.27 -15.13
CA VAL A 1072 -27.53 16.67 -14.56
C VAL A 1072 -27.79 17.19 -13.16
N ALA A 1073 -26.75 17.33 -12.32
CA ALA A 1073 -26.88 17.92 -10.99
C ALA A 1073 -27.30 19.41 -11.07
N GLY A 1074 -26.77 20.16 -12.02
CA GLY A 1074 -27.16 21.56 -12.27
C GLY A 1074 -28.55 21.74 -12.89
N LYS A 1075 -29.15 20.69 -13.46
CA LYS A 1075 -30.55 20.70 -13.94
C LYS A 1075 -31.54 20.18 -12.89
N ALA A 1076 -31.06 19.49 -11.85
CA ALA A 1076 -31.86 18.92 -10.77
C ALA A 1076 -31.92 19.80 -9.52
N LEU A 1077 -30.95 20.72 -9.36
CA LEU A 1077 -30.99 21.89 -8.48
C LEU A 1077 -31.69 23.04 -9.18
#